data_AF-A0A3B0XP77-F1
#
_entry.id   AF-A0A3B0XP77-F1
#
_cell.length_a   1.000
_cell.length_b   1.000
_cell.length_c   1.000
_cell.angle_alpha   90.00
_cell.angle_beta   90.00
_cell.angle_gamma   90.00
#
_symmetry.space_group_name_H-M   'P 1'
#
loop_
_entity.id
_entity.type
_entity.pdbx_description
1 polymer ?
#
loop_
_entity_poly.entity_id
_entity_poly.type
_entity_poly.pdbx_seq_one_letter_code
_entity_poly.pdbx_strand_id
1 'polypeptide(L)'
;MPASQTSLNFFTAPEKAGINEYAQLYGCSQSLALARLASVKAHPVVVITQDVNQAQQLRHELSFFTSGQCAILELPDWETLPYDIFSPHQDIISQRLTTLYELSSMQSGDILILPVSTLLQRLPAKSYIKSQVLMLEQNQALSIDEFRRALEQSGYQCVSQVMGHGEFAIRGSIIDLYPSGQKLPFRIDLFDTDIDTIRRFDPESQRSLDTVESIKILPAREFPFNKEAISAFRSRYREMFSGDPSDSRIYQDISGGIIPNGIEYYLPLFFDQLDSIFDYLPRNSVFCSDKELHQTGESFIQDVNQRYEQRCHDIERPVLRPESLYLTPEELTAGLSQYSQIQVQRHKNTPEQNAQDLPFAAPVQLVSISKTDTPVSRLIAYVNEYPGRLLIIAESTGRREMLLEMLHDNHLFPVFSEHWEDFTGSADRLGISVAQIDQGLSIVDPQICILCEAQIFGERAQQQRRKKTRTRDAAAIIGDLTDLSIGAPVVHEEHGVGRYRGLQKLDLGNMQAEVLAIEYAGGDLLYVPVASLHLISRYSGADEEHAPQHKLGTETWSKARKKAAKKINDIAVEILDIHARRAAKGGFAYKINMHEYAEFASAFPFEETEDQQKAIDAVISDLEQAKAMDRVVCGDVGFGKTEVAMRATFVAANANKQVAILVPTTLLAQQHFQNFKDRFADWPFKIESLSRFNSKKQQSQVIAELKNGKVDIIIGTHKLLQKDISFDNLGLLIIDEEHRFGVKHKEQFKNLRAEVDILTLTATPIPRTLNMSLAGMRDLSIIASPPTQRHAIKTFVSEWDDQ
;
A
#
# COMPACT_ATOMS: atom_id res chain seq x y z
N MET A 1 -15.57 -5.11 41.55
CA MET A 1 -16.26 -4.26 40.56
C MET A 1 -16.20 -2.82 41.05
N PRO A 2 -15.36 -1.95 40.48
CA PRO A 2 -15.37 -0.54 40.85
C PRO A 2 -16.54 0.16 40.13
N ALA A 3 -17.33 0.88 40.92
CA ALA A 3 -18.58 1.51 40.54
C ALA A 3 -18.39 2.91 39.91
N SER A 4 -17.72 3.00 38.75
CA SER A 4 -17.56 4.27 38.00
C SER A 4 -18.01 4.20 36.53
N GLN A 5 -18.50 3.06 36.04
CA GLN A 5 -18.87 2.89 34.63
C GLN A 5 -20.32 3.35 34.28
N THR A 6 -21.08 3.88 35.23
CA THR A 6 -22.54 4.03 35.11
C THR A 6 -23.08 5.32 34.46
N SER A 7 -22.26 6.24 33.92
CA SER A 7 -22.76 7.59 33.61
C SER A 7 -22.64 8.11 32.17
N LEU A 8 -22.12 7.33 31.20
CA LEU A 8 -21.93 7.82 29.81
C LEU A 8 -22.66 6.94 28.79
N ASN A 9 -23.99 6.89 28.87
CA ASN A 9 -24.85 6.36 27.81
C ASN A 9 -25.32 7.51 26.91
N PHE A 10 -24.85 7.53 25.66
CA PHE A 10 -25.16 8.59 24.70
C PHE A 10 -26.43 8.27 23.90
N PHE A 11 -26.47 7.09 23.30
CA PHE A 11 -27.66 6.60 22.59
C PHE A 11 -28.58 5.84 23.53
N THR A 12 -29.87 6.12 23.46
CA THR A 12 -30.89 5.22 24.03
C THR A 12 -31.09 4.04 23.10
N ALA A 13 -30.92 2.82 23.63
CA ALA A 13 -31.16 1.60 22.86
C ALA A 13 -32.66 1.55 22.50
N PRO A 14 -33.02 1.59 21.21
CA PRO A 14 -34.42 1.64 20.81
C PRO A 14 -35.13 0.31 21.13
N GLU A 15 -36.19 0.37 21.95
CA GLU A 15 -36.97 -0.82 22.35
C GLU A 15 -37.98 -1.30 21.28
N LYS A 16 -38.26 -0.46 20.26
CA LYS A 16 -39.19 -0.74 19.16
C LYS A 16 -38.64 -0.19 17.83
N ALA A 17 -39.19 -0.68 16.72
CA ALA A 17 -38.94 -0.10 15.39
C ALA A 17 -39.37 1.37 15.36
N GLY A 18 -38.47 2.25 14.93
CA GLY A 18 -38.60 3.70 14.99
C GLY A 18 -37.28 4.40 14.72
N ILE A 19 -37.33 5.71 14.50
CA ILE A 19 -36.16 6.56 14.22
C ILE A 19 -35.89 7.44 15.43
N ASN A 20 -34.68 7.34 15.98
CA ASN A 20 -34.17 8.26 17.00
C ASN A 20 -33.10 9.15 16.36
N GLU A 21 -33.25 10.46 16.47
CA GLU A 21 -32.30 11.42 15.90
C GLU A 21 -31.41 12.02 16.99
N TYR A 22 -30.10 12.06 16.74
CA TYR A 22 -29.09 12.63 17.65
C TYR A 22 -28.20 13.64 16.94
N ALA A 23 -27.82 14.68 17.67
CA ALA A 23 -27.05 15.81 17.17
C ALA A 23 -25.82 16.10 18.04
N GLN A 24 -24.99 17.06 17.60
CA GLN A 24 -23.73 17.45 18.24
C GLN A 24 -22.65 16.34 18.23
N LEU A 25 -22.60 15.47 17.22
CA LEU A 25 -21.53 14.47 17.14
C LEU A 25 -20.31 15.01 16.38
N TYR A 26 -19.38 15.63 17.09
CA TYR A 26 -18.14 16.19 16.52
C TYR A 26 -16.94 15.25 16.61
N GLY A 27 -16.10 15.24 15.56
CA GLY A 27 -14.88 14.43 15.52
C GLY A 27 -15.17 12.94 15.78
N CYS A 28 -14.34 12.30 16.59
CA CYS A 28 -14.49 10.89 16.98
C CYS A 28 -15.61 10.61 17.99
N SER A 29 -16.49 11.57 18.30
CA SER A 29 -17.57 11.37 19.28
C SER A 29 -18.60 10.34 18.81
N GLN A 30 -18.83 10.23 17.49
CA GLN A 30 -19.70 9.21 16.91
C GLN A 30 -19.17 7.80 17.22
N SER A 31 -17.86 7.60 17.04
CA SER A 31 -17.18 6.33 17.32
C SER A 31 -17.28 5.97 18.80
N LEU A 32 -17.12 6.93 19.72
CA LEU A 32 -17.33 6.70 21.14
C LEU A 32 -18.80 6.33 21.46
N ALA A 33 -19.77 7.05 20.88
CA ALA A 33 -21.18 6.78 21.10
C ALA A 33 -21.60 5.39 20.59
N LEU A 34 -21.10 4.99 19.42
CA LEU A 34 -21.29 3.66 18.85
C LEU A 34 -20.63 2.56 19.69
N ALA A 35 -19.39 2.74 20.13
CA ALA A 35 -18.70 1.80 21.01
C ALA A 35 -19.47 1.61 22.33
N ARG A 36 -20.03 2.69 22.88
CA ARG A 36 -20.87 2.60 24.09
C ARG A 36 -22.18 1.86 23.82
N LEU A 37 -22.87 2.14 22.72
CA LEU A 37 -24.07 1.38 22.32
C LEU A 37 -23.79 -0.12 22.20
N ALA A 38 -22.68 -0.48 21.56
CA ALA A 38 -22.21 -1.86 21.43
C ALA A 38 -21.89 -2.50 22.80
N SER A 39 -21.27 -1.75 23.73
CA SER A 39 -20.88 -2.26 25.06
C SER A 39 -22.07 -2.65 25.94
N VAL A 40 -23.26 -2.08 25.71
CA VAL A 40 -24.50 -2.48 26.41
C VAL A 40 -24.93 -3.90 26.00
N LYS A 41 -24.41 -4.43 24.89
CA LYS A 41 -24.65 -5.80 24.36
C LYS A 41 -26.14 -6.15 24.24
N ALA A 42 -26.98 -5.17 23.94
CA ALA A 42 -28.41 -5.40 23.72
C ALA A 42 -28.67 -5.91 22.29
N HIS A 43 -28.06 -5.25 21.30
CA HIS A 43 -28.35 -5.47 19.88
C HIS A 43 -27.06 -5.45 19.04
N PRO A 44 -27.02 -6.18 17.91
CA PRO A 44 -26.02 -5.94 16.87
C PRO A 44 -26.19 -4.52 16.29
N VAL A 45 -25.10 -3.84 16.00
CA VAL A 45 -25.12 -2.46 15.47
C VAL A 45 -24.63 -2.47 14.03
N VAL A 46 -25.38 -1.87 13.12
CA VAL A 46 -25.03 -1.73 11.70
C VAL A 46 -24.82 -0.26 11.40
N VAL A 47 -23.60 0.14 11.07
CA VAL A 47 -23.23 1.53 10.81
C VAL A 47 -23.04 1.76 9.32
N ILE A 48 -23.86 2.64 8.77
CA ILE A 48 -23.82 3.02 7.37
C ILE A 48 -23.03 4.31 7.23
N THR A 49 -21.91 4.25 6.51
CA THR A 49 -21.08 5.41 6.20
C THR A 49 -21.37 5.95 4.81
N GLN A 50 -21.06 7.23 4.55
CA GLN A 50 -21.30 7.83 3.23
C GLN A 50 -20.43 7.19 2.13
N ASP A 51 -19.17 6.89 2.47
CA ASP A 51 -18.18 6.34 1.57
C ASP A 51 -17.21 5.36 2.27
N VAL A 52 -16.30 4.79 1.48
CA VAL A 52 -15.29 3.81 1.93
C VAL A 52 -14.24 4.45 2.85
N ASN A 53 -13.89 5.72 2.66
CA ASN A 53 -12.90 6.41 3.49
C ASN A 53 -13.42 6.58 4.92
N GLN A 54 -14.68 6.99 5.05
CA GLN A 54 -15.35 7.09 6.35
C GLN A 54 -15.51 5.73 7.02
N ALA A 55 -15.78 4.66 6.26
CA ALA A 55 -15.82 3.29 6.81
C ALA A 55 -14.49 2.88 7.44
N GLN A 56 -13.38 3.13 6.74
CA GLN A 56 -12.03 2.84 7.22
C GLN A 56 -11.66 3.69 8.45
N GLN A 57 -11.92 5.00 8.40
CA GLN A 57 -11.70 5.89 9.55
C GLN A 57 -12.46 5.40 10.78
N LEU A 58 -13.75 5.13 10.63
CA LEU A 58 -14.61 4.66 11.72
C LEU A 58 -14.13 3.32 12.29
N ARG A 59 -13.67 2.38 11.44
CA ARG A 59 -13.10 1.10 11.86
C ARG A 59 -11.89 1.30 12.78
N HIS A 60 -10.98 2.21 12.40
CA HIS A 60 -9.80 2.52 13.20
C HIS A 60 -10.18 3.16 14.54
N GLU A 61 -11.07 4.15 14.53
CA GLU A 61 -11.53 4.81 15.76
C GLU A 61 -12.27 3.83 16.70
N LEU A 62 -13.16 2.99 16.19
CA LEU A 62 -13.89 1.99 16.99
C LEU A 62 -12.96 0.96 17.63
N SER A 63 -11.86 0.59 16.98
CA SER A 63 -10.88 -0.33 17.57
C SER A 63 -10.26 0.23 18.87
N PHE A 64 -10.08 1.55 18.94
CA PHE A 64 -9.57 2.23 20.13
C PHE A 64 -10.62 2.31 21.26
N PHE A 65 -11.88 2.57 20.93
CA PHE A 65 -12.94 2.75 21.93
C PHE A 65 -13.54 1.44 22.46
N THR A 66 -13.54 0.37 21.66
CA THR A 66 -14.13 -0.92 22.05
C THR A 66 -13.16 -1.83 22.81
N SER A 67 -11.85 -1.56 22.77
CA SER A 67 -10.82 -2.36 23.46
C SER A 67 -10.92 -3.87 23.17
N GLY A 68 -11.38 -4.24 21.97
CA GLY A 68 -11.58 -5.64 21.57
C GLY A 68 -12.74 -6.37 22.28
N GLN A 69 -13.62 -5.67 22.99
CA GLN A 69 -14.75 -6.28 23.71
C GLN A 69 -15.89 -6.76 22.81
N CYS A 70 -15.91 -6.31 21.55
CA CYS A 70 -16.86 -6.70 20.52
C CYS A 70 -16.16 -6.92 19.17
N ALA A 71 -16.79 -7.68 18.28
CA ALA A 71 -16.30 -7.85 16.92
C ALA A 71 -16.65 -6.61 16.08
N ILE A 72 -15.66 -6.10 15.33
CA ILE A 72 -15.84 -5.04 14.34
C ILE A 72 -15.70 -5.65 12.95
N LEU A 73 -16.85 -5.91 12.33
CA LEU A 73 -16.99 -6.44 10.99
C LEU A 73 -17.05 -5.30 9.98
N GLU A 74 -16.50 -5.52 8.79
CA GLU A 74 -16.58 -4.58 7.68
C GLU A 74 -16.98 -5.36 6.43
N LEU A 75 -18.02 -4.89 5.75
CA LEU A 75 -18.35 -5.38 4.41
C LEU A 75 -17.80 -4.38 3.39
N PRO A 76 -16.63 -4.66 2.78
CA PRO A 76 -15.99 -3.69 1.91
C PRO A 76 -16.71 -3.59 0.57
N ASP A 77 -16.60 -2.42 -0.06
CA ASP A 77 -17.02 -2.18 -1.44
C ASP A 77 -16.17 -3.00 -2.42
N TRP A 78 -16.68 -3.24 -3.62
CA TRP A 78 -15.91 -3.92 -4.68
C TRP A 78 -14.70 -3.11 -5.18
N GLU A 79 -14.64 -1.81 -4.89
CA GLU A 79 -13.63 -0.86 -5.40
C GLU A 79 -13.59 -0.83 -6.94
N THR A 80 -14.71 -1.15 -7.59
CA THR A 80 -14.91 -1.08 -9.04
C THR A 80 -16.12 -0.21 -9.35
N LEU A 81 -16.07 0.52 -10.47
CA LEU A 81 -17.18 1.39 -10.87
C LEU A 81 -18.35 0.54 -11.38
N PRO A 82 -19.62 0.95 -11.19
CA PRO A 82 -20.76 0.21 -11.74
C PRO A 82 -20.58 -0.14 -13.22
N TYR A 83 -20.83 -1.41 -13.55
CA TYR A 83 -20.64 -2.01 -14.88
C TYR A 83 -19.20 -2.06 -15.39
N ASP A 84 -18.19 -1.97 -14.51
CA ASP A 84 -16.80 -2.02 -14.94
C ASP A 84 -16.43 -3.30 -15.70
N ILE A 85 -15.38 -3.19 -16.51
CA ILE A 85 -14.76 -4.36 -17.16
C ILE A 85 -13.73 -5.04 -16.25
N PHE A 86 -13.51 -4.50 -15.05
CA PHE A 86 -12.60 -5.04 -14.05
C PHE A 86 -13.37 -5.82 -12.99
N SER A 87 -12.81 -6.97 -12.63
CA SER A 87 -13.27 -7.69 -11.44
C SER A 87 -12.63 -7.10 -10.18
N PRO A 88 -13.33 -7.16 -9.03
CA PRO A 88 -12.78 -6.79 -7.73
C PRO A 88 -11.52 -7.60 -7.41
N HIS A 89 -10.64 -7.03 -6.60
CA HIS A 89 -9.44 -7.74 -6.17
C HIS A 89 -9.81 -8.97 -5.32
N GLN A 90 -9.06 -10.07 -5.44
CA GLN A 90 -9.37 -11.32 -4.72
C GLN A 90 -9.36 -11.13 -3.19
N ASP A 91 -8.47 -10.29 -2.66
CA ASP A 91 -8.44 -9.95 -1.23
C ASP A 91 -9.77 -9.29 -0.77
N ILE A 92 -10.38 -8.45 -1.61
CA ILE A 92 -11.67 -7.80 -1.32
C ILE A 92 -12.77 -8.85 -1.31
N ILE A 93 -12.85 -9.70 -2.34
CA ILE A 93 -13.83 -10.81 -2.41
C ILE A 93 -13.68 -11.75 -1.21
N SER A 94 -12.44 -12.09 -0.87
CA SER A 94 -12.07 -12.91 0.28
C SER A 94 -12.58 -12.31 1.60
N GLN A 95 -12.36 -11.01 1.82
CA GLN A 95 -12.88 -10.30 2.99
C GLN A 95 -14.41 -10.24 2.99
N ARG A 96 -15.05 -9.96 1.84
CA ARG A 96 -16.51 -9.92 1.72
C ARG A 96 -17.16 -11.25 2.05
N LEU A 97 -16.68 -12.35 1.47
CA LEU A 97 -17.21 -13.69 1.72
C LEU A 97 -17.09 -14.09 3.19
N THR A 98 -15.99 -13.68 3.84
CA THR A 98 -15.78 -13.88 5.28
C THR A 98 -16.81 -13.11 6.09
N THR A 99 -16.96 -11.81 5.82
CA THR A 99 -17.95 -10.97 6.50
C THR A 99 -19.36 -11.52 6.29
N LEU A 100 -19.77 -11.81 5.04
CA LEU A 100 -21.10 -12.35 4.74
C LEU A 100 -21.41 -13.66 5.47
N TYR A 101 -20.41 -14.53 5.62
CA TYR A 101 -20.54 -15.75 6.40
C TYR A 101 -20.75 -15.43 7.91
N GLU A 102 -19.93 -14.54 8.46
CA GLU A 102 -19.96 -14.12 9.87
C GLU A 102 -21.23 -13.34 10.26
N LEU A 103 -21.82 -12.57 9.33
CA LEU A 103 -23.07 -11.84 9.54
C LEU A 103 -24.22 -12.74 9.99
N SER A 104 -24.22 -14.00 9.52
CA SER A 104 -25.25 -14.96 9.90
C SER A 104 -25.18 -15.42 11.36
N SER A 105 -24.06 -15.16 12.03
CA SER A 105 -23.77 -15.47 13.43
C SER A 105 -23.46 -14.22 14.27
N MET A 106 -23.73 -13.03 13.74
CA MET A 106 -23.48 -11.75 14.42
C MET A 106 -24.22 -11.70 15.76
N GLN A 107 -23.49 -11.40 16.83
CA GLN A 107 -24.01 -11.39 18.20
C GLN A 107 -24.39 -9.98 18.65
N SER A 108 -25.15 -9.87 19.74
CA SER A 108 -25.43 -8.57 20.35
C SER A 108 -24.15 -7.90 20.82
N GLY A 109 -23.99 -6.62 20.46
CA GLY A 109 -22.78 -5.84 20.72
C GLY A 109 -21.75 -5.86 19.60
N ASP A 110 -21.86 -6.75 18.60
CA ASP A 110 -21.01 -6.67 17.41
C ASP A 110 -21.39 -5.46 16.55
N ILE A 111 -20.41 -4.92 15.84
CA ILE A 111 -20.58 -3.75 14.96
C ILE A 111 -20.25 -4.16 13.52
N LEU A 112 -21.17 -3.94 12.60
CA LEU A 112 -20.93 -4.01 11.15
C LEU A 112 -20.79 -2.61 10.60
N ILE A 113 -19.74 -2.36 9.81
CA ILE A 113 -19.53 -1.13 9.06
C ILE A 113 -19.67 -1.42 7.57
N LEU A 114 -20.43 -0.60 6.85
CA LEU A 114 -20.53 -0.65 5.39
C LEU A 114 -20.88 0.72 4.80
N PRO A 115 -20.37 1.07 3.61
CA PRO A 115 -20.78 2.30 2.93
C PRO A 115 -22.16 2.17 2.27
N VAL A 116 -22.79 3.31 1.95
CA VAL A 116 -24.09 3.36 1.26
C VAL A 116 -24.07 2.58 -0.06
N SER A 117 -22.97 2.66 -0.84
CA SER A 117 -22.83 1.93 -2.10
C SER A 117 -22.99 0.42 -1.92
N THR A 118 -22.38 -0.13 -0.87
CA THR A 118 -22.44 -1.56 -0.54
C THR A 118 -23.77 -1.96 0.09
N LEU A 119 -24.40 -1.09 0.88
CA LEU A 119 -25.75 -1.28 1.40
C LEU A 119 -26.78 -1.46 0.29
N LEU A 120 -26.66 -0.65 -0.77
CA LEU A 120 -27.57 -0.69 -1.93
C LEU A 120 -27.32 -1.89 -2.83
N GLN A 121 -26.13 -2.49 -2.79
CA GLN A 121 -25.79 -3.60 -3.65
C GLN A 121 -26.54 -4.87 -3.26
N ARG A 122 -27.11 -5.57 -4.25
CA ARG A 122 -27.65 -6.93 -4.05
C ARG A 122 -26.50 -7.92 -3.88
N LEU A 123 -26.71 -8.90 -3.00
CA LEU A 123 -25.73 -9.87 -2.54
C LEU A 123 -26.08 -11.27 -3.05
N PRO A 124 -25.10 -12.19 -3.11
CA PRO A 124 -25.41 -13.58 -3.42
C PRO A 124 -26.37 -14.19 -2.40
N ALA A 125 -27.05 -15.26 -2.79
CA ALA A 125 -27.96 -15.95 -1.89
C ALA A 125 -27.22 -16.46 -0.63
N LYS A 126 -27.76 -16.18 0.56
CA LYS A 126 -27.22 -16.62 1.85
C LYS A 126 -27.06 -18.13 1.96
N SER A 127 -27.92 -18.88 1.27
CA SER A 127 -27.84 -20.34 1.14
C SER A 127 -26.60 -20.80 0.38
N TYR A 128 -26.15 -20.06 -0.62
CA TYR A 128 -24.93 -20.38 -1.37
C TYR A 128 -23.70 -20.26 -0.48
N ILE A 129 -23.54 -19.14 0.23
CA ILE A 129 -22.39 -18.94 1.13
C ILE A 129 -22.34 -20.02 2.21
N LYS A 130 -23.49 -20.40 2.80
CA LYS A 130 -23.54 -21.42 3.85
C LYS A 130 -23.30 -22.85 3.35
N SER A 131 -23.80 -23.20 2.17
CA SER A 131 -23.71 -24.57 1.63
C SER A 131 -22.34 -24.94 1.10
N GLN A 132 -21.53 -23.94 0.74
CA GLN A 132 -20.22 -24.12 0.10
C GLN A 132 -19.04 -24.05 1.09
N VAL A 133 -19.31 -24.02 2.39
CA VAL A 133 -18.25 -24.05 3.40
C VAL A 133 -17.77 -25.48 3.59
N LEU A 134 -16.48 -25.72 3.35
CA LEU A 134 -15.82 -26.99 3.62
C LEU A 134 -15.00 -26.87 4.91
N MET A 135 -15.04 -27.92 5.72
CA MET A 135 -14.22 -28.05 6.92
C MET A 135 -13.34 -29.27 6.75
N LEU A 136 -12.03 -29.07 6.95
CA LEU A 136 -11.05 -30.15 6.94
C LEU A 136 -10.41 -30.25 8.32
N GLU A 137 -10.30 -31.47 8.82
CA GLU A 137 -9.67 -31.77 10.10
C GLU A 137 -8.52 -32.76 9.91
N GLN A 138 -7.52 -32.68 10.78
CA GLN A 138 -6.45 -33.66 10.82
C GLN A 138 -7.02 -35.07 11.08
N ASN A 139 -6.46 -36.08 10.44
CA ASN A 139 -6.91 -37.48 10.44
C ASN A 139 -8.25 -37.74 9.73
N GLN A 140 -8.81 -36.77 9.02
CA GLN A 140 -9.96 -37.00 8.15
C GLN A 140 -9.52 -37.70 6.85
N ALA A 141 -10.30 -38.69 6.41
CA ALA A 141 -10.14 -39.27 5.07
C ALA A 141 -10.57 -38.26 3.98
N LEU A 142 -9.69 -37.99 3.03
CA LEU A 142 -9.88 -37.04 1.94
C LEU A 142 -9.57 -37.69 0.59
N SER A 143 -10.59 -37.81 -0.26
CA SER A 143 -10.40 -38.15 -1.67
C SER A 143 -9.94 -36.92 -2.45
N ILE A 144 -8.75 -36.99 -3.04
CA ILE A 144 -8.15 -35.90 -3.83
C ILE A 144 -9.08 -35.48 -4.98
N ASP A 145 -9.67 -36.45 -5.70
CA ASP A 145 -10.52 -36.17 -6.86
C ASP A 145 -11.85 -35.50 -6.46
N GLU A 146 -12.45 -35.93 -5.35
CA GLU A 146 -13.68 -35.31 -4.84
C GLU A 146 -13.41 -33.92 -4.29
N PHE A 147 -12.31 -33.76 -3.55
CA PHE A 147 -11.91 -32.48 -2.99
C PHE A 147 -11.56 -31.47 -4.09
N ARG A 148 -10.84 -31.89 -5.13
CA ARG A 148 -10.59 -31.07 -6.32
C ARG A 148 -11.88 -30.56 -6.95
N ARG A 149 -12.86 -31.45 -7.17
CA ARG A 149 -14.15 -31.06 -7.74
C ARG A 149 -14.90 -30.10 -6.82
N ALA A 150 -14.86 -30.29 -5.51
CA ALA A 150 -15.49 -29.39 -4.55
C ALA A 150 -14.83 -27.99 -4.54
N LEU A 151 -13.50 -27.91 -4.65
CA LEU A 151 -12.77 -26.64 -4.80
C LEU A 151 -13.12 -25.94 -6.12
N GLU A 152 -13.10 -26.66 -7.23
CA GLU A 152 -13.49 -26.10 -8.54
C GLU A 152 -14.96 -25.61 -8.54
N GLN A 153 -15.87 -26.36 -7.89
CA GLN A 153 -17.28 -25.96 -7.74
C GLN A 153 -17.47 -24.72 -6.87
N SER A 154 -16.62 -24.53 -5.85
CA SER A 154 -16.62 -23.35 -4.98
C SER A 154 -15.83 -22.16 -5.56
N GLY A 155 -15.37 -22.28 -6.81
CA GLY A 155 -14.77 -21.20 -7.60
C GLY A 155 -13.25 -21.09 -7.50
N TYR A 156 -12.57 -22.06 -6.87
CA TYR A 156 -11.11 -22.06 -6.75
C TYR A 156 -10.43 -22.41 -8.07
N GLN A 157 -9.29 -21.79 -8.32
CA GLN A 157 -8.48 -21.99 -9.51
C GLN A 157 -7.33 -22.97 -9.25
N CYS A 158 -7.24 -24.01 -10.08
CA CYS A 158 -6.11 -24.94 -10.05
C CYS A 158 -4.89 -24.29 -10.72
N VAL A 159 -3.82 -24.08 -9.95
CA VAL A 159 -2.57 -23.46 -10.41
C VAL A 159 -1.38 -24.40 -10.18
N SER A 160 -0.23 -24.07 -10.77
CA SER A 160 1.01 -24.81 -10.51
C SER A 160 1.56 -24.49 -9.12
N GLN A 161 1.46 -23.24 -8.68
CA GLN A 161 1.97 -22.73 -7.41
C GLN A 161 1.00 -21.69 -6.86
N VAL A 162 0.67 -21.82 -5.57
CA VAL A 162 -0.28 -20.95 -4.87
C VAL A 162 0.43 -19.69 -4.39
N MET A 163 -0.09 -18.54 -4.80
CA MET A 163 0.43 -17.21 -4.47
C MET A 163 -0.66 -16.29 -3.88
N GLY A 164 -1.92 -16.44 -4.28
CA GLY A 164 -3.04 -15.58 -3.86
C GLY A 164 -4.29 -16.33 -3.45
N HIS A 165 -5.25 -15.64 -2.83
CA HIS A 165 -6.54 -16.22 -2.40
C HIS A 165 -7.32 -16.83 -3.57
N GLY A 166 -8.05 -17.92 -3.29
CA GLY A 166 -8.85 -18.60 -4.29
C GLY A 166 -8.05 -19.55 -5.19
N GLU A 167 -6.76 -19.76 -4.91
CA GLU A 167 -5.89 -20.67 -5.65
C GLU A 167 -5.64 -21.98 -4.89
N PHE A 168 -5.46 -23.07 -5.63
CA PHE A 168 -5.00 -24.33 -5.08
C PHE A 168 -4.07 -25.08 -6.06
N ALA A 169 -3.18 -25.91 -5.53
CA ALA A 169 -2.30 -26.77 -6.29
C ALA A 169 -2.26 -28.17 -5.65
N ILE A 170 -2.31 -29.21 -6.47
CA ILE A 170 -2.24 -30.61 -6.02
C ILE A 170 -0.98 -31.23 -6.62
N ARG A 171 -0.09 -31.75 -5.77
CA ARG A 171 1.20 -32.35 -6.14
C ARG A 171 1.38 -33.67 -5.40
N GLY A 172 0.85 -34.76 -5.98
CA GLY A 172 0.87 -36.07 -5.34
C GLY A 172 0.03 -36.06 -4.07
N SER A 173 0.66 -36.30 -2.92
CA SER A 173 0.01 -36.28 -1.60
C SER A 173 -0.06 -34.88 -0.95
N ILE A 174 0.49 -33.85 -1.61
CA ILE A 174 0.51 -32.48 -1.06
C ILE A 174 -0.54 -31.64 -1.76
N ILE A 175 -1.36 -30.94 -0.98
CA ILE A 175 -2.33 -29.98 -1.48
C ILE A 175 -2.03 -28.62 -0.86
N ASP A 176 -1.64 -27.66 -1.70
CA ASP A 176 -1.52 -26.26 -1.31
C ASP A 176 -2.83 -25.56 -1.66
N LEU A 177 -3.36 -24.75 -0.73
CA LEU A 177 -4.63 -24.06 -0.88
C LEU A 177 -4.54 -22.70 -0.19
N TYR A 178 -5.06 -21.66 -0.82
CA TYR A 178 -5.23 -20.35 -0.19
C TYR A 178 -6.72 -20.02 -0.02
N PRO A 179 -7.32 -20.37 1.13
CA PRO A 179 -8.74 -20.15 1.35
C PRO A 179 -9.09 -18.67 1.49
N SER A 180 -10.26 -18.29 0.99
CA SER A 180 -10.87 -16.99 1.29
C SER A 180 -11.02 -16.80 2.81
N GLY A 181 -10.76 -15.58 3.28
CA GLY A 181 -10.80 -15.18 4.69
C GLY A 181 -9.55 -15.48 5.51
N GLN A 182 -8.60 -16.24 4.96
CA GLN A 182 -7.38 -16.59 5.68
C GLN A 182 -6.24 -15.61 5.39
N LYS A 183 -5.36 -15.40 6.37
CA LYS A 183 -4.18 -14.51 6.21
C LYS A 183 -3.00 -15.18 5.53
N LEU A 184 -2.95 -16.51 5.58
CA LEU A 184 -1.87 -17.33 5.04
C LEU A 184 -2.48 -18.55 4.35
N PRO A 185 -1.84 -19.06 3.29
CA PRO A 185 -2.24 -20.31 2.66
C PRO A 185 -1.85 -21.51 3.52
N PHE A 186 -2.44 -22.66 3.20
CA PHE A 186 -2.26 -23.92 3.90
C PHE A 186 -1.72 -25.00 2.96
N ARG A 187 -0.82 -25.80 3.50
CA ARG A 187 -0.30 -27.04 2.91
C ARG A 187 -0.89 -28.21 3.69
N ILE A 188 -1.59 -29.08 2.98
CA ILE A 188 -2.22 -30.29 3.49
C ILE A 188 -1.39 -31.45 2.99
N ASP A 189 -0.73 -32.15 3.91
CA ASP A 189 0.02 -33.37 3.62
C ASP A 189 -0.88 -34.58 3.87
N LEU A 190 -1.05 -35.42 2.87
CA LEU A 190 -1.81 -36.67 2.94
C LEU A 190 -0.87 -37.86 3.18
N PHE A 191 -1.32 -38.81 4.00
CA PHE A 191 -0.76 -40.15 4.11
C PHE A 191 -1.80 -41.15 3.61
N ASP A 192 -1.52 -41.76 2.46
CA ASP A 192 -2.50 -42.52 1.66
C ASP A 192 -3.76 -41.70 1.33
N THR A 193 -4.83 -41.87 2.11
CA THR A 193 -6.10 -41.14 1.96
C THR A 193 -6.39 -40.19 3.11
N ASP A 194 -5.58 -40.20 4.17
CA ASP A 194 -5.89 -39.47 5.40
C ASP A 194 -5.03 -38.20 5.49
N ILE A 195 -5.62 -37.13 6.02
CA ILE A 195 -4.89 -35.88 6.28
C ILE A 195 -3.92 -36.10 7.44
N ASP A 196 -2.63 -36.18 7.14
CA ASP A 196 -1.57 -36.35 8.14
C ASP A 196 -1.29 -35.03 8.86
N THR A 197 -0.96 -33.97 8.12
CA THR A 197 -0.74 -32.65 8.72
C THR A 197 -1.31 -31.52 7.88
N ILE A 198 -1.77 -30.46 8.56
CA ILE A 198 -2.15 -29.20 7.93
C ILE A 198 -1.22 -28.12 8.47
N ARG A 199 -0.56 -27.39 7.58
CA ARG A 199 0.45 -26.37 7.93
C ARG A 199 0.15 -25.07 7.23
N ARG A 200 0.33 -23.93 7.90
CA ARG A 200 0.42 -22.64 7.21
C ARG A 200 1.74 -22.59 6.45
N PHE A 201 1.79 -21.86 5.33
CA PHE A 201 3.06 -21.60 4.64
C PHE A 201 3.13 -20.16 4.14
N ASP A 202 4.34 -19.70 3.90
CA ASP A 202 4.59 -18.37 3.33
C ASP A 202 4.56 -18.45 1.80
N PRO A 203 3.66 -17.73 1.09
CA PRO A 203 3.48 -17.85 -0.35
C PRO A 203 4.69 -17.37 -1.17
N GLU A 204 5.59 -16.56 -0.62
CA GLU A 204 6.77 -16.12 -1.35
C GLU A 204 7.91 -17.14 -1.24
N SER A 205 8.25 -17.53 -0.01
CA SER A 205 9.33 -18.50 0.25
C SER A 205 8.93 -19.95 0.03
N GLN A 206 7.63 -20.24 -0.08
CA GLN A 206 7.03 -21.57 -0.24
C GLN A 206 7.37 -22.55 0.90
N ARG A 207 7.78 -22.01 2.06
CA ARG A 207 8.17 -22.75 3.26
C ARG A 207 7.03 -22.82 4.26
N SER A 208 6.85 -24.01 4.83
CA SER A 208 5.89 -24.23 5.91
C SER A 208 6.28 -23.46 7.18
N LEU A 209 5.25 -23.05 7.92
CA LEU A 209 5.30 -22.32 9.17
C LEU A 209 4.76 -23.23 10.29
N ASP A 210 3.74 -22.79 11.01
CA ASP A 210 3.06 -23.52 12.08
C ASP A 210 2.00 -24.53 11.56
N THR A 211 1.76 -25.58 12.34
CA THR A 211 0.72 -26.60 12.13
C THR A 211 -0.62 -26.17 12.73
N VAL A 212 -1.72 -26.59 12.10
CA VAL A 212 -3.09 -26.37 12.59
C VAL A 212 -3.88 -27.69 12.58
N GLU A 213 -4.86 -27.82 13.49
CA GLU A 213 -5.68 -29.04 13.61
C GLU A 213 -6.80 -29.10 12.57
N SER A 214 -7.33 -27.94 12.17
CA SER A 214 -8.41 -27.85 11.19
C SER A 214 -8.35 -26.55 10.40
N ILE A 215 -8.97 -26.58 9.22
CA ILE A 215 -9.15 -25.40 8.38
C ILE A 215 -10.60 -25.30 7.90
N LYS A 216 -11.08 -24.05 7.84
CA LYS A 216 -12.35 -23.69 7.24
C LYS A 216 -12.09 -23.04 5.88
N ILE A 217 -12.75 -23.56 4.85
CA ILE A 217 -12.61 -23.13 3.47
C ILE A 217 -13.94 -22.53 3.04
N LEU A 218 -13.95 -21.21 2.83
CA LEU A 218 -15.07 -20.48 2.24
C LEU A 218 -14.98 -20.58 0.70
N PRO A 219 -16.06 -20.24 -0.05
CA PRO A 219 -15.98 -20.09 -1.50
C PRO A 219 -14.85 -19.13 -1.92
N ALA A 220 -14.33 -19.31 -3.12
CA ALA A 220 -13.39 -18.36 -3.71
C ALA A 220 -14.13 -17.16 -4.35
N ARG A 221 -15.43 -17.29 -4.64
CA ARG A 221 -16.22 -16.28 -5.36
C ARG A 221 -17.62 -16.11 -4.79
N GLU A 222 -18.20 -14.94 -5.03
CA GLU A 222 -19.58 -14.60 -4.68
C GLU A 222 -20.63 -15.31 -5.56
N PHE A 223 -20.23 -16.08 -6.57
CA PHE A 223 -21.15 -16.83 -7.43
C PHE A 223 -20.62 -18.25 -7.72
N PRO A 224 -21.52 -19.23 -7.93
CA PRO A 224 -21.13 -20.58 -8.31
C PRO A 224 -20.59 -20.61 -9.76
N PHE A 225 -19.61 -21.47 -10.02
CA PHE A 225 -19.03 -21.63 -11.36
C PHE A 225 -18.87 -23.10 -11.79
N ASN A 226 -19.86 -23.92 -11.44
CA ASN A 226 -19.95 -25.31 -11.90
C ASN A 226 -20.78 -25.44 -13.20
N LYS A 227 -20.86 -26.65 -13.76
CA LYS A 227 -21.57 -26.91 -15.03
C LYS A 227 -23.04 -26.53 -14.93
N GLU A 228 -23.66 -26.79 -13.79
CA GLU A 228 -25.05 -26.46 -13.49
C GLU A 228 -25.25 -24.93 -13.49
N ALA A 229 -24.37 -24.18 -12.83
CA ALA A 229 -24.39 -22.72 -12.79
C ALA A 229 -24.14 -22.09 -14.16
N ILE A 230 -23.19 -22.63 -14.94
CA ILE A 230 -22.95 -22.18 -16.33
C ILE A 230 -24.21 -22.41 -17.18
N SER A 231 -24.86 -23.56 -17.03
CA SER A 231 -26.12 -23.84 -17.76
C SER A 231 -27.24 -22.89 -17.34
N ALA A 232 -27.38 -22.61 -16.04
CA ALA A 232 -28.37 -21.69 -15.51
C ALA A 232 -28.11 -20.25 -16.00
N PHE A 233 -26.86 -19.80 -15.93
CA PHE A 233 -26.41 -18.52 -16.49
C PHE A 233 -26.79 -18.40 -17.96
N ARG A 234 -26.50 -19.42 -18.79
CA ARG A 234 -26.82 -19.40 -20.22
C ARG A 234 -28.32 -19.39 -20.51
N SER A 235 -29.15 -19.98 -19.66
CA SER A 235 -30.62 -19.90 -19.79
C SER A 235 -31.08 -18.47 -19.49
N ARG A 236 -30.73 -17.95 -18.31
CA ARG A 236 -31.14 -16.62 -17.85
C ARG A 236 -30.59 -15.52 -18.76
N TYR A 237 -29.38 -15.67 -19.28
CA TYR A 237 -28.79 -14.75 -20.26
C TYR A 237 -29.67 -14.62 -21.51
N ARG A 238 -30.14 -15.74 -22.08
CA ARG A 238 -31.00 -15.77 -23.27
C ARG A 238 -32.41 -15.23 -23.02
N GLU A 239 -32.86 -15.30 -21.78
CA GLU A 239 -34.15 -14.74 -21.36
C GLU A 239 -34.05 -13.21 -21.18
N MET A 240 -32.93 -12.72 -20.66
CA MET A 240 -32.71 -11.31 -20.33
C MET A 240 -32.28 -10.46 -21.53
N PHE A 241 -31.39 -10.98 -22.38
CA PHE A 241 -30.85 -10.25 -23.53
C PHE A 241 -31.46 -10.76 -24.83
N SER A 242 -31.87 -9.81 -25.68
CA SER A 242 -32.31 -10.10 -27.05
C SER A 242 -31.11 -10.14 -28.01
N GLY A 243 -31.27 -10.78 -29.16
CA GLY A 243 -30.22 -10.94 -30.17
C GLY A 243 -29.59 -12.34 -30.17
N ASP A 244 -28.51 -12.51 -30.93
CA ASP A 244 -27.72 -13.75 -30.91
C ASP A 244 -26.74 -13.70 -29.71
N PRO A 245 -26.87 -14.60 -28.71
CA PRO A 245 -25.94 -14.65 -27.59
C PRO A 245 -24.48 -14.88 -28.01
N SER A 246 -24.28 -15.42 -29.21
CA SER A 246 -22.95 -15.63 -29.79
C SER A 246 -22.23 -14.33 -30.11
N ASP A 247 -22.93 -13.19 -30.20
CA ASP A 247 -22.28 -11.88 -30.40
C ASP A 247 -21.66 -11.35 -29.09
N SER A 248 -22.07 -11.89 -27.94
CA SER A 248 -21.57 -11.49 -26.63
C SER A 248 -20.34 -12.30 -26.21
N ARG A 249 -19.26 -11.59 -25.92
CA ARG A 249 -18.03 -12.17 -25.41
C ARG A 249 -18.23 -12.78 -24.02
N ILE A 250 -19.07 -12.17 -23.19
CA ILE A 250 -19.39 -12.69 -21.85
C ILE A 250 -20.08 -14.06 -21.96
N TYR A 251 -21.06 -14.19 -22.86
CA TYR A 251 -21.76 -15.45 -23.05
C TYR A 251 -20.84 -16.54 -23.60
N GLN A 252 -19.98 -16.20 -24.56
CA GLN A 252 -18.99 -17.13 -25.13
C GLN A 252 -17.99 -17.62 -24.08
N ASP A 253 -17.36 -16.70 -23.34
CA ASP A 253 -16.35 -17.02 -22.33
C ASP A 253 -16.93 -17.93 -21.25
N ILE A 254 -18.10 -17.58 -20.69
CA ILE A 254 -18.78 -18.39 -19.66
C ILE A 254 -19.18 -19.75 -20.21
N SER A 255 -19.67 -19.83 -21.45
CA SER A 255 -19.99 -21.11 -22.11
C SER A 255 -18.76 -21.99 -22.32
N GLY A 256 -17.58 -21.37 -22.51
CA GLY A 256 -16.29 -22.04 -22.57
C GLY A 256 -15.68 -22.40 -21.22
N GLY A 257 -16.33 -22.07 -20.10
CA GLY A 257 -15.80 -22.27 -18.75
C GLY A 257 -14.69 -21.27 -18.38
N ILE A 258 -14.65 -20.13 -19.05
CA ILE A 258 -13.73 -19.02 -18.78
C ILE A 258 -14.49 -17.94 -18.01
N ILE A 259 -13.87 -17.41 -16.96
CA ILE A 259 -14.44 -16.31 -16.18
C ILE A 259 -13.90 -14.99 -16.76
N PRO A 260 -14.74 -14.18 -17.43
CA PRO A 260 -14.32 -12.89 -17.96
C PRO A 260 -14.18 -11.85 -16.84
N ASN A 261 -13.35 -10.83 -17.05
CA ASN A 261 -13.25 -9.70 -16.13
C ASN A 261 -14.54 -8.85 -16.14
N GLY A 262 -14.97 -8.41 -14.96
CA GLY A 262 -16.22 -7.67 -14.74
C GLY A 262 -17.46 -8.57 -14.65
N ILE A 263 -17.30 -9.88 -14.57
CA ILE A 263 -18.40 -10.85 -14.48
C ILE A 263 -19.29 -10.64 -13.25
N GLU A 264 -18.77 -9.98 -12.22
CA GLU A 264 -19.49 -9.66 -10.98
C GLU A 264 -20.74 -8.81 -11.25
N TYR A 265 -20.75 -7.97 -12.29
CA TYR A 265 -21.94 -7.22 -12.71
C TYR A 265 -23.00 -8.06 -13.44
N TYR A 266 -22.77 -9.37 -13.58
CA TYR A 266 -23.75 -10.35 -14.06
C TYR A 266 -24.22 -11.29 -12.95
N LEU A 267 -23.94 -10.96 -11.69
CA LEU A 267 -24.35 -11.73 -10.50
C LEU A 267 -25.80 -12.25 -10.56
N PRO A 268 -26.83 -11.46 -10.98
CA PRO A 268 -28.21 -11.92 -11.05
C PRO A 268 -28.43 -13.12 -11.99
N LEU A 269 -27.55 -13.33 -12.97
CA LEU A 269 -27.68 -14.46 -13.90
C LEU A 269 -27.21 -15.79 -13.29
N PHE A 270 -26.47 -15.76 -12.17
CA PHE A 270 -26.01 -16.98 -11.50
C PHE A 270 -27.04 -17.54 -10.50
N PHE A 271 -28.00 -16.73 -10.06
CA PHE A 271 -28.96 -17.10 -9.01
C PHE A 271 -30.40 -16.97 -9.50
N ASP A 272 -31.32 -17.73 -8.91
CA ASP A 272 -32.77 -17.53 -9.14
C ASP A 272 -33.26 -16.26 -8.43
N GLN A 273 -32.69 -15.97 -7.26
CA GLN A 273 -32.97 -14.78 -6.48
C GLN A 273 -31.68 -14.35 -5.77
N LEU A 274 -31.43 -13.04 -5.77
CA LEU A 274 -30.40 -12.41 -4.95
C LEU A 274 -30.99 -11.96 -3.62
N ASP A 275 -30.13 -11.93 -2.61
CA ASP A 275 -30.46 -11.42 -1.28
C ASP A 275 -29.99 -9.96 -1.16
N SER A 276 -30.45 -9.28 -0.13
CA SER A 276 -29.94 -7.98 0.30
C SER A 276 -29.20 -8.11 1.63
N ILE A 277 -28.50 -7.06 2.06
CA ILE A 277 -27.89 -7.07 3.40
C ILE A 277 -28.91 -7.31 4.51
N PHE A 278 -30.17 -6.89 4.32
CA PHE A 278 -31.25 -7.08 5.28
C PHE A 278 -31.60 -8.56 5.51
N ASP A 279 -31.30 -9.45 4.56
CA ASP A 279 -31.54 -10.90 4.67
C ASP A 279 -30.41 -11.63 5.40
N TYR A 280 -29.21 -11.03 5.40
CA TYR A 280 -28.05 -11.52 6.14
C TYR A 280 -28.14 -11.24 7.63
N LEU A 281 -28.68 -10.07 7.99
CA LEU A 281 -28.65 -9.51 9.35
C LEU A 281 -29.69 -10.10 10.31
N PRO A 282 -29.39 -10.15 11.63
CA PRO A 282 -30.38 -10.45 12.66
C PRO A 282 -31.51 -9.40 12.73
N ARG A 283 -32.76 -9.83 12.93
CA ARG A 283 -33.96 -8.95 13.00
C ARG A 283 -33.93 -7.93 14.14
N ASN A 284 -33.13 -8.16 15.17
CA ASN A 284 -32.97 -7.27 16.32
C ASN A 284 -31.80 -6.27 16.16
N SER A 285 -31.26 -6.11 14.94
CA SER A 285 -30.17 -5.17 14.68
C SER A 285 -30.63 -3.71 14.74
N VAL A 286 -29.74 -2.82 15.14
CA VAL A 286 -29.95 -1.36 15.14
C VAL A 286 -29.09 -0.73 14.06
N PHE A 287 -29.72 0.04 13.17
CA PHE A 287 -29.02 0.76 12.11
C PHE A 287 -28.64 2.15 12.59
N CYS A 288 -27.39 2.56 12.38
CA CYS A 288 -26.90 3.90 12.61
C CYS A 288 -26.45 4.50 11.28
N SER A 289 -26.97 5.67 10.91
CA SER A 289 -26.59 6.36 9.67
C SER A 289 -26.60 7.86 9.84
N ASP A 290 -25.94 8.57 8.92
CA ASP A 290 -26.15 10.01 8.78
C ASP A 290 -27.61 10.30 8.33
N LYS A 291 -28.11 11.50 8.64
CA LYS A 291 -29.41 11.98 8.13
C LYS A 291 -29.47 12.06 6.61
N GLU A 292 -28.33 12.27 5.95
CA GLU A 292 -28.22 12.39 4.49
C GLU A 292 -28.14 11.03 3.76
N LEU A 293 -28.41 9.91 4.46
CA LEU A 293 -28.33 8.56 3.89
C LEU A 293 -29.13 8.43 2.58
N HIS A 294 -30.40 8.84 2.58
CA HIS A 294 -31.27 8.70 1.41
C HIS A 294 -30.77 9.52 0.22
N GLN A 295 -30.34 10.76 0.46
CA GLN A 295 -29.79 11.64 -0.58
C GLN A 295 -28.49 11.07 -1.18
N THR A 296 -27.61 10.53 -0.33
CA THR A 296 -26.36 9.88 -0.76
C THR A 296 -26.67 8.65 -1.62
N GLY A 297 -27.66 7.85 -1.21
CA GLY A 297 -28.11 6.69 -1.96
C GLY A 297 -28.72 7.04 -3.31
N GLU A 298 -29.57 8.08 -3.37
CA GLU A 298 -30.13 8.60 -4.62
C GLU A 298 -29.04 9.08 -5.58
N SER A 299 -28.04 9.82 -5.09
CA SER A 299 -26.90 10.26 -5.90
C SER A 299 -26.13 9.07 -6.49
N PHE A 300 -25.86 8.04 -5.69
CA PHE A 300 -25.18 6.83 -6.17
C PHE A 300 -25.99 6.12 -7.26
N ILE A 301 -27.31 5.99 -7.09
CA ILE A 301 -28.17 5.37 -8.10
C ILE A 301 -28.24 6.22 -9.38
N GLN A 302 -28.18 7.55 -9.29
CA GLN A 302 -28.08 8.42 -10.47
C GLN A 302 -26.79 8.13 -11.25
N ASP A 303 -25.65 8.00 -10.57
CA ASP A 303 -24.37 7.66 -11.20
C ASP A 303 -24.42 6.28 -11.87
N VAL A 304 -25.05 5.29 -11.21
CA VAL A 304 -25.27 3.94 -11.79
C VAL A 304 -26.11 4.03 -13.06
N ASN A 305 -27.20 4.80 -13.05
CA ASN A 305 -28.07 4.97 -14.22
C ASN A 305 -27.33 5.64 -15.39
N GLN A 306 -26.54 6.69 -15.11
CA GLN A 306 -25.73 7.35 -16.14
C GLN A 306 -24.75 6.37 -16.80
N ARG A 307 -24.10 5.50 -16.01
CA ARG A 307 -23.19 4.47 -16.55
C ARG A 307 -23.92 3.39 -17.32
N TYR A 308 -25.12 3.00 -16.88
CA TYR A 308 -25.98 2.08 -17.62
C TYR A 308 -26.32 2.64 -19.00
N GLU A 309 -26.73 3.92 -19.09
CA GLU A 309 -27.03 4.57 -20.38
C GLU A 309 -25.82 4.61 -21.32
N GLN A 310 -24.61 4.82 -20.77
CA GLN A 310 -23.37 4.79 -21.55
C GLN A 310 -23.02 3.40 -22.11
N ARG A 311 -23.36 2.32 -21.38
CA ARG A 311 -22.92 0.95 -21.71
C ARG A 311 -24.00 0.04 -22.26
N CYS A 312 -25.28 0.40 -22.18
CA CYS A 312 -26.39 -0.45 -22.63
C CYS A 312 -26.42 -0.74 -24.14
N HIS A 313 -25.63 -0.01 -24.92
CA HIS A 313 -25.49 -0.20 -26.36
C HIS A 313 -24.31 -1.10 -26.76
N ASP A 314 -23.50 -1.58 -25.80
CA ASP A 314 -22.42 -2.52 -26.06
C ASP A 314 -22.99 -3.93 -26.38
N ILE A 315 -22.78 -4.37 -27.62
CA ILE A 315 -23.26 -5.66 -28.11
C ILE A 315 -22.38 -6.81 -27.60
N GLU A 316 -21.07 -6.58 -27.43
CA GLU A 316 -20.14 -7.60 -26.95
C GLU A 316 -20.29 -7.84 -25.43
N ARG A 317 -20.71 -6.80 -24.70
CA ARG A 317 -20.93 -6.82 -23.24
C ARG A 317 -22.23 -6.12 -22.85
N PRO A 318 -23.39 -6.69 -23.18
CA PRO A 318 -24.66 -6.06 -22.81
C PRO A 318 -24.80 -6.05 -21.29
N VAL A 319 -25.19 -4.91 -20.73
CA VAL A 319 -25.27 -4.70 -19.28
C VAL A 319 -26.68 -4.96 -18.74
N LEU A 320 -26.76 -5.46 -17.50
CA LEU A 320 -28.02 -5.64 -16.80
C LEU A 320 -28.61 -4.30 -16.36
N ARG A 321 -29.94 -4.27 -16.15
CA ARG A 321 -30.60 -3.06 -15.62
C ARG A 321 -30.20 -2.80 -14.17
N PRO A 322 -30.05 -1.54 -13.74
CA PRO A 322 -29.65 -1.18 -12.37
C PRO A 322 -30.43 -1.86 -11.27
N GLU A 323 -31.75 -2.01 -11.40
CA GLU A 323 -32.63 -2.56 -10.36
C GLU A 323 -32.37 -4.06 -10.09
N SER A 324 -31.71 -4.74 -11.02
CA SER A 324 -31.31 -6.14 -10.86
C SER A 324 -30.04 -6.32 -10.02
N LEU A 325 -29.22 -5.27 -9.89
CA LEU A 325 -27.94 -5.30 -9.17
C LEU A 325 -27.98 -4.47 -7.89
N TYR A 326 -28.85 -3.46 -7.84
CA TYR A 326 -28.96 -2.53 -6.73
C TYR A 326 -30.42 -2.43 -6.26
N LEU A 327 -30.59 -2.13 -4.98
CA LEU A 327 -31.87 -1.83 -4.36
C LEU A 327 -32.38 -0.47 -4.84
N THR A 328 -33.68 -0.35 -5.07
CA THR A 328 -34.31 0.95 -5.31
C THR A 328 -34.45 1.77 -4.02
N PRO A 329 -34.61 3.10 -4.09
CA PRO A 329 -34.87 3.92 -2.90
C PRO A 329 -36.09 3.44 -2.07
N GLU A 330 -37.12 2.93 -2.73
CA GLU A 330 -38.30 2.35 -2.07
C GLU A 330 -37.96 1.05 -1.34
N GLU A 331 -37.19 0.16 -1.97
CA GLU A 331 -36.72 -1.09 -1.35
C GLU A 331 -35.81 -0.82 -0.15
N LEU A 332 -34.90 0.15 -0.26
CA LEU A 332 -34.06 0.60 0.85
C LEU A 332 -34.90 1.06 2.04
N THR A 333 -35.88 1.93 1.78
CA THR A 333 -36.78 2.48 2.81
C THR A 333 -37.60 1.36 3.46
N ALA A 334 -38.15 0.45 2.65
CA ALA A 334 -38.90 -0.70 3.13
C ALA A 334 -38.02 -1.66 3.96
N GLY A 335 -36.77 -1.88 3.58
CA GLY A 335 -35.80 -2.66 4.33
C GLY A 335 -35.50 -2.05 5.70
N LEU A 336 -35.13 -0.76 5.72
CA LEU A 336 -34.80 -0.02 6.95
C LEU A 336 -35.99 0.09 7.92
N SER A 337 -37.23 0.22 7.40
CA SER A 337 -38.44 0.34 8.23
C SER A 337 -38.70 -0.87 9.15
N GLN A 338 -38.06 -2.01 8.87
CA GLN A 338 -38.18 -3.24 9.65
C GLN A 338 -37.25 -3.25 10.88
N TYR A 339 -36.35 -2.27 10.99
CA TYR A 339 -35.33 -2.19 12.02
C TYR A 339 -35.47 -0.90 12.83
N SER A 340 -34.87 -0.89 14.02
CA SER A 340 -34.69 0.34 14.77
C SER A 340 -33.53 1.16 14.19
N GLN A 341 -33.71 2.47 14.10
CA GLN A 341 -32.79 3.37 13.43
C GLN A 341 -32.32 4.49 14.36
N ILE A 342 -31.04 4.82 14.25
CA ILE A 342 -30.36 5.93 14.88
C ILE A 342 -29.83 6.81 13.76
N GLN A 343 -30.34 8.02 13.65
CA GLN A 343 -29.85 9.00 12.70
C GLN A 343 -28.97 10.02 13.43
N VAL A 344 -27.76 10.23 12.92
CA VAL A 344 -26.77 11.12 13.53
C VAL A 344 -26.55 12.34 12.65
N GLN A 345 -26.24 13.46 13.29
CA GLN A 345 -25.74 14.66 12.62
C GLN A 345 -24.57 15.28 13.42
N ARG A 346 -23.60 15.84 12.69
CA ARG A 346 -22.40 16.41 13.31
C ARG A 346 -22.68 17.72 14.05
N HIS A 347 -23.54 18.55 13.47
CA HIS A 347 -23.81 19.89 13.98
C HIS A 347 -24.90 19.91 15.05
N LYS A 348 -24.91 21.00 15.83
CA LYS A 348 -25.97 21.27 16.79
C LYS A 348 -27.32 21.38 16.08
N ASN A 349 -28.35 20.83 16.71
CA ASN A 349 -29.70 20.89 16.18
C ASN A 349 -30.21 22.35 16.10
N THR A 350 -30.96 22.67 15.04
CA THR A 350 -31.74 23.91 14.98
C THR A 350 -33.04 23.73 15.77
N PRO A 351 -33.67 24.80 16.31
CA PRO A 351 -34.87 24.69 17.15
C PRO A 351 -36.08 24.00 16.49
N GLU A 352 -36.03 23.79 15.18
CA GLU A 352 -37.11 23.26 14.34
C GLU A 352 -36.99 21.75 14.07
N GLN A 353 -35.87 21.08 14.44
CA GLN A 353 -35.68 19.63 14.23
C GLN A 353 -35.87 18.83 15.54
N ASN A 354 -36.31 17.58 15.44
CA ASN A 354 -36.64 16.71 16.58
C ASN A 354 -35.43 15.93 17.14
N ALA A 355 -34.19 16.31 16.82
CA ALA A 355 -33.00 15.60 17.26
C ALA A 355 -32.58 15.93 18.70
N GLN A 356 -32.16 14.90 19.45
CA GLN A 356 -31.58 15.05 20.78
C GLN A 356 -30.12 15.50 20.68
N ASP A 357 -29.81 16.68 21.23
CA ASP A 357 -28.45 17.19 21.37
C ASP A 357 -27.66 16.35 22.41
N LEU A 358 -26.53 15.77 22.01
CA LEU A 358 -25.63 15.01 22.89
C LEU A 358 -24.61 15.91 23.59
N PRO A 359 -24.05 15.52 24.75
CA PRO A 359 -23.20 16.36 25.58
C PRO A 359 -21.76 16.50 25.05
N PHE A 360 -21.60 16.70 23.74
CA PHE A 360 -20.32 16.96 23.10
C PHE A 360 -20.20 18.42 22.66
N ALA A 361 -19.04 19.01 22.94
CA ALA A 361 -18.66 20.34 22.48
C ALA A 361 -17.79 20.23 21.21
N ALA A 362 -17.70 21.33 20.47
CA ALA A 362 -16.84 21.40 19.30
C ALA A 362 -15.37 21.12 19.68
N PRO A 363 -14.60 20.37 18.85
CA PRO A 363 -13.22 20.03 19.14
C PRO A 363 -12.36 21.31 19.15
N VAL A 364 -11.42 21.39 20.09
CA VAL A 364 -10.49 22.52 20.17
C VAL A 364 -9.47 22.44 19.03
N GLN A 365 -9.11 23.59 18.47
CA GLN A 365 -8.06 23.73 17.46
C GLN A 365 -6.93 24.59 18.03
N LEU A 366 -5.74 24.02 18.20
CA LEU A 366 -4.57 24.67 18.78
C LEU A 366 -3.51 25.04 17.74
N VAL A 367 -3.81 24.88 16.44
CA VAL A 367 -2.90 25.21 15.33
C VAL A 367 -2.41 26.66 15.43
N SER A 368 -1.10 26.88 15.30
CA SER A 368 -0.51 28.22 15.41
C SER A 368 -0.94 29.14 14.26
N ILE A 369 -1.23 30.40 14.61
CA ILE A 369 -1.66 31.46 13.68
C ILE A 369 -0.55 32.54 13.54
N SER A 370 0.54 32.48 14.33
CA SER A 370 1.56 33.54 14.35
C SER A 370 2.98 33.03 14.62
N LYS A 371 3.99 33.80 14.16
CA LYS A 371 5.42 33.48 14.28
C LYS A 371 5.96 33.45 15.72
N THR A 372 5.25 34.04 16.68
CA THR A 372 5.68 34.13 18.09
C THR A 372 5.04 33.07 18.99
N ASP A 373 4.13 32.28 18.45
CA ASP A 373 3.30 31.33 19.20
C ASP A 373 3.53 29.94 18.63
N THR A 374 4.25 29.08 19.33
CA THR A 374 4.52 27.73 18.85
C THR A 374 3.32 26.81 19.14
N PRO A 375 3.05 25.79 18.30
CA PRO A 375 2.05 24.76 18.60
C PRO A 375 2.24 24.14 20.00
N VAL A 376 3.49 23.98 20.40
CA VAL A 376 3.90 23.43 21.69
C VAL A 376 3.48 24.34 22.85
N SER A 377 3.74 25.65 22.76
CA SER A 377 3.33 26.60 23.80
C SER A 377 1.81 26.64 23.99
N ARG A 378 1.03 26.51 22.91
CA ARG A 378 -0.44 26.41 22.99
C ARG A 378 -0.92 25.13 23.63
N LEU A 379 -0.29 24.00 23.28
CA LEU A 379 -0.58 22.71 23.90
C LEU A 379 -0.36 22.78 25.42
N ILE A 380 0.81 23.27 25.85
CA ILE A 380 1.16 23.37 27.27
C ILE A 380 0.19 24.31 28.01
N ALA A 381 -0.12 25.48 27.43
CA ALA A 381 -1.09 26.40 28.01
C ALA A 381 -2.46 25.72 28.17
N TYR A 382 -2.94 25.05 27.12
CA TYR A 382 -4.23 24.37 27.14
C TYR A 382 -4.28 23.23 28.17
N VAL A 383 -3.23 22.40 28.26
CA VAL A 383 -3.12 21.32 29.26
C VAL A 383 -3.20 21.88 30.69
N ASN A 384 -2.54 23.00 30.95
CA ASN A 384 -2.54 23.63 32.27
C ASN A 384 -3.90 24.26 32.63
N GLU A 385 -4.53 24.93 31.67
CA GLU A 385 -5.80 25.66 31.87
C GLU A 385 -7.04 24.74 31.89
N TYR A 386 -7.03 23.63 31.15
CA TYR A 386 -8.22 22.79 30.99
C TYR A 386 -8.62 22.09 32.30
N PRO A 387 -9.80 22.38 32.89
CA PRO A 387 -10.15 21.93 34.25
C PRO A 387 -10.48 20.43 34.34
N GLY A 388 -10.78 19.80 33.20
CA GLY A 388 -11.15 18.39 33.10
C GLY A 388 -9.96 17.46 32.87
N ARG A 389 -10.29 16.24 32.42
CA ARG A 389 -9.30 15.23 32.05
C ARG A 389 -8.96 15.32 30.56
N LEU A 390 -7.69 15.23 30.20
CA LEU A 390 -7.20 15.36 28.84
C LEU A 390 -6.49 14.06 28.41
N LEU A 391 -6.85 13.56 27.24
CA LEU A 391 -6.17 12.44 26.60
C LEU A 391 -5.56 12.92 25.28
N ILE A 392 -4.24 12.84 25.17
CA ILE A 392 -3.52 13.16 23.94
C ILE A 392 -3.39 11.90 23.09
N ILE A 393 -3.81 11.95 21.83
CA ILE A 393 -3.68 10.85 20.89
C ILE A 393 -2.51 11.12 19.95
N ALA A 394 -1.50 10.26 20.02
CA ALA A 394 -0.41 10.19 19.06
C ALA A 394 -0.75 9.21 17.93
N GLU A 395 -0.32 9.49 16.70
CA GLU A 395 -0.61 8.63 15.54
C GLU A 395 0.23 7.34 15.56
N SER A 396 1.42 7.39 16.16
CA SER A 396 2.34 6.26 16.23
C SER A 396 3.12 6.23 17.54
N THR A 397 3.76 5.09 17.83
CA THR A 397 4.64 4.95 19.00
C THR A 397 5.83 5.92 18.95
N GLY A 398 6.40 6.17 17.77
CA GLY A 398 7.50 7.14 17.62
C GLY A 398 7.04 8.57 17.90
N ARG A 399 5.86 8.95 17.40
CA ARG A 399 5.28 10.27 17.68
C ARG A 399 4.90 10.44 19.15
N ARG A 400 4.44 9.37 19.80
CA ARG A 400 4.22 9.35 21.24
C ARG A 400 5.50 9.70 22.00
N GLU A 401 6.63 9.09 21.68
CA GLU A 401 7.90 9.41 22.36
C GLU A 401 8.29 10.88 22.19
N MET A 402 8.15 11.42 20.97
CA MET A 402 8.38 12.84 20.70
C MET A 402 7.47 13.75 21.55
N LEU A 403 6.19 13.44 21.64
CA LEU A 403 5.24 14.18 22.48
C LEU A 403 5.55 14.02 23.97
N LEU A 404 5.97 12.84 24.42
CA LEU A 404 6.38 12.58 25.80
C LEU A 404 7.60 13.41 26.17
N GLU A 405 8.63 13.42 25.34
CA GLU A 405 9.85 14.22 25.55
C GLU A 405 9.50 15.71 25.68
N MET A 406 8.70 16.23 24.75
CA MET A 406 8.21 17.60 24.75
C MET A 406 7.39 17.97 26.00
N LEU A 407 6.50 17.09 26.45
CA LEU A 407 5.69 17.31 27.65
C LEU A 407 6.55 17.23 28.92
N HIS A 408 7.50 16.28 29.00
CA HIS A 408 8.41 16.12 30.14
C HIS A 408 9.35 17.33 30.31
N ASP A 409 9.85 17.90 29.22
CA ASP A 409 10.66 19.13 29.23
C ASP A 409 9.90 20.32 29.84
N ASN A 410 8.57 20.27 29.82
CA ASN A 410 7.68 21.27 30.40
C ASN A 410 7.00 20.78 31.69
N HIS A 411 7.56 19.76 32.35
CA HIS A 411 7.10 19.18 33.62
C HIS A 411 5.67 18.60 33.60
N LEU A 412 5.20 18.16 32.43
CA LEU A 412 3.92 17.47 32.25
C LEU A 412 4.17 15.98 32.02
N PHE A 413 3.62 15.12 32.89
CA PHE A 413 3.87 13.68 32.88
C PHE A 413 2.57 12.91 32.58
N PRO A 414 2.18 12.74 31.30
CA PRO A 414 0.98 11.99 30.93
C PRO A 414 1.13 10.50 31.24
N VAL A 415 0.07 9.84 31.68
CA VAL A 415 0.04 8.38 31.88
C VAL A 415 -0.33 7.69 30.57
N PHE A 416 0.44 6.67 30.18
CA PHE A 416 0.13 5.89 28.98
C PHE A 416 -1.13 5.04 29.19
N SER A 417 -2.06 5.12 28.24
CA SER A 417 -3.28 4.31 28.18
C SER A 417 -3.33 3.62 26.82
N GLU A 418 -3.49 2.30 26.78
CA GLU A 418 -3.54 1.57 25.50
C GLU A 418 -4.91 1.76 24.82
N HIS A 419 -5.96 1.78 25.63
CA HIS A 419 -7.33 1.99 25.17
C HIS A 419 -8.07 3.08 25.95
N TRP A 420 -9.23 3.47 25.44
CA TRP A 420 -10.12 4.45 26.09
C TRP A 420 -10.53 4.05 27.51
N GLU A 421 -10.73 2.75 27.75
CA GLU A 421 -11.12 2.24 29.06
C GLU A 421 -10.03 2.35 30.12
N ASP A 422 -8.77 2.21 29.72
CA ASP A 422 -7.62 2.38 30.62
C ASP A 422 -7.58 3.82 31.14
N PHE A 423 -7.78 4.78 30.23
CA PHE A 423 -7.84 6.18 30.60
C PHE A 423 -9.04 6.46 31.49
N THR A 424 -10.26 6.10 31.05
CA THR A 424 -11.47 6.40 31.84
C THR A 424 -11.51 5.69 33.20
N GLY A 425 -10.87 4.52 33.33
CA GLY A 425 -10.71 3.79 34.58
C GLY A 425 -9.65 4.37 35.53
N SER A 426 -8.72 5.18 35.02
CA SER A 426 -7.70 5.88 35.81
C SER A 426 -8.26 7.16 36.46
N ALA A 427 -7.61 7.62 37.53
CA ALA A 427 -7.88 8.91 38.17
C ALA A 427 -7.00 10.06 37.64
N ASP A 428 -6.14 9.77 36.65
CA ASP A 428 -5.16 10.72 36.13
C ASP A 428 -5.85 11.80 35.29
N ARG A 429 -5.39 13.05 35.48
CA ARG A 429 -5.88 14.20 34.72
C ARG A 429 -5.37 14.21 33.29
N LEU A 430 -4.15 13.72 33.06
CA LEU A 430 -3.48 13.77 31.76
C LEU A 430 -3.05 12.37 31.33
N GLY A 431 -3.53 11.94 30.17
CA GLY A 431 -3.16 10.67 29.55
C GLY A 431 -2.59 10.87 28.15
N ILE A 432 -1.88 9.85 27.67
CA ILE A 432 -1.42 9.77 26.28
C ILE A 432 -1.67 8.36 25.73
N SER A 433 -2.09 8.27 24.48
CA SER A 433 -2.34 6.99 23.80
C SER A 433 -1.83 7.00 22.36
N VAL A 434 -1.82 5.84 21.73
CA VAL A 434 -1.50 5.67 20.30
C VAL A 434 -2.72 5.13 19.58
N ALA A 435 -3.33 5.97 18.74
CA ALA A 435 -4.49 5.59 17.95
C ALA A 435 -4.55 6.41 16.66
N GLN A 436 -5.19 5.84 15.63
CA GLN A 436 -5.45 6.53 14.36
C GLN A 436 -6.78 7.27 14.47
N ILE A 437 -6.74 8.46 15.06
CA ILE A 437 -7.90 9.34 15.25
C ILE A 437 -7.52 10.73 14.73
N ASP A 438 -8.28 11.21 13.76
CA ASP A 438 -7.97 12.46 13.06
C ASP A 438 -8.43 13.69 13.87
N GLN A 439 -9.65 13.60 14.39
CA GLN A 439 -10.29 14.67 15.15
C GLN A 439 -10.71 14.15 16.51
N GLY A 440 -10.20 14.79 17.56
CA GLY A 440 -10.60 14.53 18.93
C GLY A 440 -12.04 14.95 19.23
N LEU A 441 -12.43 14.81 20.48
CA LEU A 441 -13.76 15.14 20.99
C LEU A 441 -13.65 15.88 22.32
N SER A 442 -14.73 16.56 22.71
CA SER A 442 -14.85 17.19 24.03
C SER A 442 -16.18 16.83 24.66
N ILE A 443 -16.19 16.15 25.79
CA ILE A 443 -17.38 15.82 26.58
C ILE A 443 -17.60 16.95 27.60
N VAL A 444 -18.83 17.44 27.71
CA VAL A 444 -19.20 18.53 28.63
C VAL A 444 -19.31 18.03 30.07
N ASP A 445 -19.94 16.87 30.28
CA ASP A 445 -20.10 16.23 31.58
C ASP A 445 -20.05 14.69 31.45
N PRO A 446 -19.07 14.00 32.05
CA PRO A 446 -17.90 14.55 32.74
C PRO A 446 -16.97 15.29 31.77
N GLN A 447 -16.26 16.31 32.25
CA GLN A 447 -15.32 17.11 31.45
C GLN A 447 -14.10 16.27 31.04
N ILE A 448 -14.17 15.71 29.82
CA ILE A 448 -13.10 14.93 29.22
C ILE A 448 -12.84 15.44 27.80
N CYS A 449 -11.59 15.72 27.47
CA CYS A 449 -11.19 16.11 26.12
C CYS A 449 -10.19 15.10 25.55
N ILE A 450 -10.41 14.70 24.30
CA ILE A 450 -9.44 13.98 23.48
C ILE A 450 -8.84 14.99 22.51
N LEU A 451 -7.52 15.08 22.48
CA LEU A 451 -6.76 15.98 21.63
C LEU A 451 -5.83 15.19 20.72
N CYS A 452 -6.04 15.28 19.42
CA CYS A 452 -5.23 14.58 18.42
C CYS A 452 -4.11 15.48 17.88
N GLU A 453 -3.07 14.87 17.33
CA GLU A 453 -1.94 15.61 16.74
C GLU A 453 -2.35 16.64 15.69
N ALA A 454 -3.34 16.32 14.84
CA ALA A 454 -3.82 17.24 13.81
C ALA A 454 -4.39 18.55 14.40
N GLN A 455 -4.98 18.49 15.59
CA GLN A 455 -5.49 19.67 16.30
C GLN A 455 -4.37 20.52 16.92
N ILE A 456 -3.17 19.95 17.11
CA ILE A 456 -2.00 20.62 17.68
C ILE A 456 -1.13 21.20 16.57
N PHE A 457 -0.73 20.36 15.61
CA PHE A 457 0.27 20.68 14.58
C PHE A 457 -0.34 20.99 13.21
N GLY A 458 -1.65 20.85 13.03
CA GLY A 458 -2.34 20.98 11.74
C GLY A 458 -2.50 19.64 11.01
N GLU A 459 -3.35 19.64 9.97
CA GLU A 459 -3.64 18.45 9.16
C GLU A 459 -2.37 17.96 8.44
N ARG A 460 -1.98 16.71 8.67
CA ARG A 460 -0.95 15.99 7.90
C ARG A 460 -1.63 15.00 6.95
N ALA A 461 -1.00 14.74 5.81
CA ALA A 461 -1.49 13.72 4.89
C ALA A 461 -1.20 12.34 5.49
N GLN A 462 -2.21 11.70 6.08
CA GLN A 462 -2.07 10.38 6.68
C GLN A 462 -1.68 9.31 5.65
N GLN A 463 -0.69 8.51 6.02
CA GLN A 463 -0.34 7.28 5.34
C GLN A 463 -1.14 6.13 5.96
N GLN A 464 -2.14 5.61 5.25
CA GLN A 464 -2.82 4.38 5.65
C GLN A 464 -1.82 3.22 5.63
N ARG A 465 -1.43 2.70 6.80
CA ARG A 465 -0.54 1.54 6.92
C ARG A 465 -1.22 0.29 6.34
N ARG A 466 -1.03 0.01 5.06
CA ARG A 466 -1.25 -1.35 4.54
C ARG A 466 -0.23 -2.29 5.18
N LYS A 467 -0.72 -3.44 5.67
CA LYS A 467 0.13 -4.49 6.21
C LYS A 467 1.13 -4.94 5.14
N LYS A 468 2.41 -4.83 5.49
CA LYS A 468 3.62 -5.40 4.86
C LYS A 468 3.36 -6.22 3.58
N THR A 469 3.63 -5.64 2.43
CA THR A 469 4.28 -6.40 1.37
C THR A 469 5.75 -6.48 1.77
N ARG A 470 6.24 -7.68 2.08
CA ARG A 470 7.68 -7.84 2.35
C ARG A 470 8.43 -7.48 1.09
N THR A 471 9.52 -6.75 1.28
CA THR A 471 10.47 -6.38 0.24
C THR A 471 10.93 -7.63 -0.49
N ARG A 472 10.71 -7.69 -1.80
CA ARG A 472 11.34 -8.69 -2.66
C ARG A 472 12.84 -8.57 -2.46
N ASP A 473 13.47 -9.65 -2.02
CA ASP A 473 14.91 -9.71 -1.84
C ASP A 473 15.57 -9.38 -3.18
N ALA A 474 16.41 -8.34 -3.24
CA ALA A 474 16.97 -7.84 -4.50
C ALA A 474 17.86 -8.91 -5.20
N ALA A 475 18.37 -9.87 -4.42
CA ALA A 475 19.08 -11.04 -4.92
C ALA A 475 18.15 -12.05 -5.65
N ALA A 476 16.87 -12.15 -5.25
CA ALA A 476 15.90 -13.05 -5.86
C ALA A 476 15.46 -12.60 -7.27
N ILE A 477 15.50 -11.29 -7.56
CA ILE A 477 15.15 -10.72 -8.87
C ILE A 477 16.16 -11.12 -9.97
N ILE A 478 17.40 -11.47 -9.59
CA ILE A 478 18.52 -11.68 -10.53
C ILE A 478 18.87 -13.17 -10.68
N GLY A 479 18.37 -14.05 -9.79
CA GLY A 479 18.81 -15.45 -9.68
C GLY A 479 17.93 -16.51 -10.34
N ASP A 480 16.68 -16.20 -10.68
CA ASP A 480 15.71 -17.26 -10.93
C ASP A 480 15.63 -17.67 -12.42
N LEU A 481 16.23 -18.83 -12.70
CA LEU A 481 16.09 -19.59 -13.96
C LEU A 481 14.69 -20.27 -14.08
N THR A 482 13.86 -20.17 -13.04
CA THR A 482 12.53 -20.82 -12.92
C THR A 482 11.49 -20.26 -13.88
N ASP A 483 11.63 -19.00 -14.34
CA ASP A 483 10.70 -18.34 -15.27
C ASP A 483 11.19 -18.34 -16.74
N LEU A 484 12.11 -19.23 -17.12
CA LEU A 484 12.61 -19.30 -18.50
C LEU A 484 11.59 -19.96 -19.44
N SER A 485 11.07 -19.19 -20.39
CA SER A 485 10.25 -19.68 -21.50
C SER A 485 11.13 -20.29 -22.61
N ILE A 486 10.61 -21.31 -23.30
CA ILE A 486 11.30 -21.90 -24.46
C ILE A 486 11.50 -20.81 -25.52
N GLY A 487 12.74 -20.65 -25.99
CA GLY A 487 13.17 -19.59 -26.91
C GLY A 487 13.82 -18.38 -26.22
N ALA A 488 13.73 -18.27 -24.90
CA ALA A 488 14.36 -17.17 -24.17
C ALA A 488 15.90 -17.19 -24.36
N PRO A 489 16.55 -16.02 -24.49
CA PRO A 489 18.01 -15.95 -24.58
C PRO A 489 18.67 -16.27 -23.23
N VAL A 490 19.61 -17.19 -23.27
CA VAL A 490 20.43 -17.62 -22.13
C VAL A 490 21.91 -17.46 -22.45
N VAL A 491 22.70 -17.17 -21.44
CA VAL A 491 24.16 -17.02 -21.55
C VAL A 491 24.80 -18.21 -20.86
N HIS A 492 25.57 -19.00 -21.62
CA HIS A 492 26.50 -19.96 -21.05
C HIS A 492 27.86 -19.30 -20.86
N GLU A 493 28.50 -19.47 -19.69
CA GLU A 493 29.75 -18.78 -19.36
C GLU A 493 30.86 -18.99 -20.41
N GLU A 494 31.01 -20.23 -20.91
CA GLU A 494 32.04 -20.59 -21.91
C GLU A 494 31.62 -20.41 -23.38
N HIS A 495 30.33 -20.56 -23.70
CA HIS A 495 29.87 -20.65 -25.10
C HIS A 495 29.09 -19.42 -25.56
N GLY A 496 28.73 -18.52 -24.64
CA GLY A 496 28.04 -17.28 -24.91
C GLY A 496 26.54 -17.43 -25.03
N VAL A 497 25.94 -16.47 -25.71
CA VAL A 497 24.47 -16.31 -25.79
C VAL A 497 23.87 -17.29 -26.80
N GLY A 498 22.89 -18.07 -26.35
CA GLY A 498 22.07 -19.01 -27.13
C GLY A 498 20.59 -18.95 -26.71
N ARG A 499 19.76 -19.87 -27.21
CA ARG A 499 18.31 -19.92 -26.96
C ARG A 499 17.96 -21.16 -26.17
N TYR A 500 17.23 -21.00 -25.07
CA TYR A 500 16.76 -22.12 -24.27
C TYR A 500 15.74 -22.98 -25.06
N ARG A 501 15.95 -24.30 -25.09
CA ARG A 501 15.08 -25.27 -25.79
C ARG A 501 14.39 -26.27 -24.86
N GLY A 502 14.35 -25.98 -23.56
CA GLY A 502 13.71 -26.84 -22.58
C GLY A 502 14.69 -27.83 -21.92
N LEU A 503 14.17 -28.56 -20.93
CA LEU A 503 14.82 -29.72 -20.34
C LEU A 503 14.52 -30.95 -21.21
N GLN A 504 15.55 -31.74 -21.49
CA GLN A 504 15.45 -32.99 -22.24
C GLN A 504 16.06 -34.13 -21.42
N LYS A 505 15.47 -35.32 -21.53
CA LYS A 505 16.04 -36.55 -20.95
C LYS A 505 16.93 -37.18 -22.00
N LEU A 506 18.24 -37.22 -21.74
CA LEU A 506 19.20 -37.95 -22.57
C LEU A 506 19.45 -39.31 -21.94
N ASP A 507 19.34 -40.35 -22.76
CA ASP A 507 19.73 -41.70 -22.39
C ASP A 507 21.22 -41.89 -22.70
N LEU A 508 22.05 -41.91 -21.66
CA LEU A 508 23.50 -42.13 -21.75
C LEU A 508 23.86 -43.61 -21.49
N GLY A 509 22.94 -44.52 -21.81
CA GLY A 509 23.13 -45.97 -21.78
C GLY A 509 22.79 -46.61 -20.43
N ASN A 510 23.48 -46.23 -19.36
CA ASN A 510 23.28 -46.83 -18.02
C ASN A 510 22.54 -45.91 -17.02
N MET A 511 22.28 -44.65 -17.38
CA MET A 511 21.55 -43.68 -16.55
C MET A 511 20.82 -42.69 -17.45
N GLN A 512 19.58 -42.33 -17.07
CA GLN A 512 18.87 -41.20 -17.67
C GLN A 512 19.35 -39.91 -16.99
N ALA A 513 19.89 -39.00 -17.79
CA ALA A 513 20.32 -37.68 -17.30
C ALA A 513 19.39 -36.60 -17.86
N GLU A 514 18.88 -35.76 -16.97
CA GLU A 514 18.19 -34.53 -17.37
C GLU A 514 19.24 -33.47 -17.74
N VAL A 515 19.09 -32.92 -18.94
CA VAL A 515 19.96 -31.89 -19.49
C VAL A 515 19.12 -30.71 -19.97
N LEU A 516 19.66 -29.52 -19.82
CA LEU A 516 19.13 -28.30 -20.41
C LEU A 516 19.68 -28.15 -21.84
N ALA A 517 18.80 -28.01 -22.81
CA ALA A 517 19.18 -27.82 -24.21
C ALA A 517 19.26 -26.32 -24.56
N ILE A 518 20.36 -25.90 -25.19
CA ILE A 518 20.58 -24.53 -25.67
C ILE A 518 20.90 -24.57 -27.16
N GLU A 519 20.18 -23.82 -27.97
CA GLU A 519 20.46 -23.67 -29.40
C GLU A 519 21.30 -22.42 -29.68
N TYR A 520 22.33 -22.59 -30.50
CA TYR A 520 23.25 -21.57 -30.95
C TYR A 520 23.09 -21.28 -32.45
N ALA A 521 23.74 -20.22 -32.93
CA ALA A 521 23.64 -19.79 -34.32
C ALA A 521 24.06 -20.91 -35.30
N GLY A 522 23.22 -21.18 -36.30
CA GLY A 522 23.43 -22.27 -37.26
C GLY A 522 22.71 -23.58 -36.89
N GLY A 523 21.91 -23.59 -35.82
CA GLY A 523 21.13 -24.75 -35.38
C GLY A 523 21.90 -25.73 -34.48
N ASP A 524 23.10 -25.35 -34.04
CA ASP A 524 23.93 -26.19 -33.18
C ASP A 524 23.34 -26.27 -31.76
N LEU A 525 23.23 -27.47 -31.19
CA LEU A 525 22.68 -27.69 -29.84
C LEU A 525 23.79 -28.00 -28.83
N LEU A 526 23.71 -27.34 -27.67
CA LEU A 526 24.51 -27.62 -26.49
C LEU A 526 23.63 -28.21 -25.40
N TYR A 527 24.03 -29.36 -24.87
CA TYR A 527 23.36 -30.03 -23.77
C TYR A 527 24.14 -29.81 -22.48
N VAL A 528 23.52 -29.13 -21.52
CA VAL A 528 24.13 -28.76 -20.24
C VAL A 528 23.49 -29.61 -19.14
N PRO A 529 24.24 -30.44 -18.40
CA PRO A 529 23.68 -31.20 -17.29
C PRO A 529 23.03 -30.29 -16.26
N VAL A 530 21.94 -30.74 -15.63
CA VAL A 530 21.26 -29.98 -14.55
C VAL A 530 22.22 -29.65 -13.40
N ALA A 531 23.21 -30.51 -13.11
CA ALA A 531 24.25 -30.23 -12.12
C ALA A 531 25.13 -29.00 -12.46
N SER A 532 25.20 -28.61 -13.73
CA SER A 532 26.01 -27.50 -14.24
C SER A 532 25.19 -26.23 -14.55
N LEU A 533 23.96 -26.12 -14.02
CA LEU A 533 23.12 -24.93 -14.22
C LEU A 533 23.74 -23.63 -13.71
N HIS A 534 24.68 -23.70 -12.77
CA HIS A 534 25.43 -22.54 -12.28
C HIS A 534 26.27 -21.82 -13.36
N LEU A 535 26.53 -22.48 -14.51
CA LEU A 535 27.22 -21.88 -15.66
C LEU A 535 26.26 -21.09 -16.58
N ILE A 536 24.96 -21.14 -16.31
CA ILE A 536 23.90 -20.55 -17.12
C ILE A 536 23.32 -19.34 -16.40
N SER A 537 23.13 -18.26 -17.14
CA SER A 537 22.46 -17.06 -16.66
C SER A 537 21.48 -16.54 -17.70
N ARG A 538 20.39 -15.90 -17.27
CA ARG A 538 19.48 -15.22 -18.19
C ARG A 538 20.19 -14.05 -18.87
N TYR A 539 19.97 -13.87 -20.18
CA TYR A 539 20.48 -12.70 -20.89
C TYR A 539 19.65 -11.46 -20.55
N SER A 540 20.30 -10.37 -20.14
CA SER A 540 19.65 -9.12 -19.71
C SER A 540 20.10 -7.88 -20.50
N GLY A 541 20.71 -8.06 -21.67
CA GLY A 541 21.38 -6.97 -22.40
C GLY A 541 20.51 -6.16 -23.37
N ALA A 542 19.72 -6.82 -24.21
CA ALA A 542 18.85 -6.23 -25.22
C ALA A 542 17.54 -7.05 -25.28
N ASP A 543 16.51 -6.52 -25.95
CA ASP A 543 15.23 -7.24 -26.12
C ASP A 543 15.45 -8.67 -26.65
N GLU A 544 14.58 -9.60 -26.25
CA GLU A 544 14.78 -11.03 -26.50
C GLU A 544 14.93 -11.36 -27.99
N GLU A 545 14.26 -10.62 -28.88
CA GLU A 545 14.37 -10.75 -30.34
C GLU A 545 15.74 -10.33 -30.89
N HIS A 546 16.37 -9.32 -30.28
CA HIS A 546 17.63 -8.73 -30.74
C HIS A 546 18.86 -9.30 -30.01
N ALA A 547 18.66 -10.26 -29.09
CA ALA A 547 19.76 -10.91 -28.39
C ALA A 547 20.68 -11.64 -29.40
N PRO A 548 22.01 -11.39 -29.33
CA PRO A 548 22.94 -12.00 -30.27
C PRO A 548 22.98 -13.51 -30.06
N GLN A 549 23.02 -14.29 -31.14
CA GLN A 549 23.31 -15.73 -31.06
C GLN A 549 24.76 -15.98 -31.45
N HIS A 550 25.52 -16.58 -30.54
CA HIS A 550 26.91 -16.96 -30.82
C HIS A 550 26.94 -18.31 -31.54
N LYS A 551 28.07 -18.62 -32.20
CA LYS A 551 28.29 -19.92 -32.85
C LYS A 551 29.24 -20.77 -32.02
N LEU A 552 28.89 -22.04 -31.80
CA LEU A 552 29.73 -22.99 -31.05
C LEU A 552 31.09 -23.19 -31.73
N GLY A 553 32.13 -23.36 -30.92
CA GLY A 553 33.51 -23.59 -31.40
C GLY A 553 34.22 -22.38 -32.00
N THR A 554 33.59 -21.20 -32.04
CA THR A 554 34.25 -19.96 -32.53
C THR A 554 34.87 -19.14 -31.40
N GLU A 555 36.00 -18.48 -31.65
CA GLU A 555 36.64 -17.59 -30.67
C GLU A 555 35.90 -16.25 -30.45
N THR A 556 34.75 -16.04 -31.09
CA THR A 556 34.01 -14.77 -31.05
C THR A 556 33.62 -14.38 -29.63
N TRP A 557 33.05 -15.33 -28.88
CA TRP A 557 32.70 -15.15 -27.47
C TRP A 557 33.93 -14.99 -26.58
N SER A 558 34.97 -15.80 -26.77
CA SER A 558 36.21 -15.70 -25.99
C SER A 558 36.89 -14.32 -26.17
N LYS A 559 36.91 -13.79 -27.40
CA LYS A 559 37.41 -12.43 -27.70
C LYS A 559 36.52 -11.35 -27.08
N ALA A 560 35.19 -11.51 -27.15
CA ALA A 560 34.25 -10.60 -26.50
C ALA A 560 34.43 -10.57 -24.98
N ARG A 561 34.54 -11.75 -24.33
CA ARG A 561 34.81 -11.92 -22.89
C ARG A 561 36.14 -11.28 -22.50
N LYS A 562 37.23 -11.53 -23.24
CA LYS A 562 38.54 -10.89 -22.98
C LYS A 562 38.48 -9.37 -23.11
N LYS A 563 37.79 -8.85 -24.14
CA LYS A 563 37.62 -7.40 -24.33
C LYS A 563 36.77 -6.78 -23.21
N ALA A 564 35.72 -7.47 -22.76
CA ALA A 564 34.90 -7.05 -21.63
C ALA A 564 35.71 -7.06 -20.33
N ALA A 565 36.46 -8.13 -20.05
CA ALA A 565 37.34 -8.24 -18.90
C ALA A 565 38.39 -7.12 -18.86
N LYS A 566 39.01 -6.78 -20.00
CA LYS A 566 39.94 -5.65 -20.10
C LYS A 566 39.24 -4.32 -19.76
N LYS A 567 38.07 -4.06 -20.33
CA LYS A 567 37.29 -2.85 -20.00
C LYS A 567 36.91 -2.79 -18.52
N ILE A 568 36.50 -3.92 -17.93
CA ILE A 568 36.16 -4.00 -16.51
C ILE A 568 37.40 -3.69 -15.66
N ASN A 569 38.57 -4.21 -16.03
CA ASN A 569 39.83 -3.90 -15.37
C ASN A 569 40.18 -2.41 -15.46
N ASP A 570 40.10 -1.81 -16.66
CA ASP A 570 40.35 -0.38 -16.85
C ASP A 570 39.42 0.48 -15.97
N ILE A 571 38.15 0.09 -15.84
CA ILE A 571 37.15 0.75 -14.99
C ILE A 571 37.48 0.55 -13.50
N ALA A 572 37.87 -0.67 -13.10
CA ALA A 572 38.24 -0.98 -11.72
C ALA A 572 39.47 -0.18 -11.27
N VAL A 573 40.49 -0.06 -12.13
CA VAL A 573 41.68 0.77 -11.88
C VAL A 573 41.28 2.23 -11.69
N GLU A 574 40.40 2.76 -12.55
CA GLU A 574 39.88 4.12 -12.42
C GLU A 574 39.14 4.36 -11.09
N ILE A 575 38.28 3.43 -10.68
CA ILE A 575 37.54 3.51 -9.42
C ILE A 575 38.48 3.43 -8.21
N LEU A 576 39.46 2.53 -8.26
CA LEU A 576 40.47 2.38 -7.21
C LEU A 576 41.31 3.65 -7.03
N ASP A 577 41.69 4.32 -8.13
CA ASP A 577 42.40 5.60 -8.07
C ASP A 577 41.55 6.69 -7.40
N ILE A 578 40.25 6.76 -7.72
CA ILE A 578 39.32 7.69 -7.05
C ILE A 578 39.22 7.39 -5.54
N HIS A 579 39.06 6.13 -5.15
CA HIS A 579 38.98 5.74 -3.73
C HIS A 579 40.29 5.99 -2.99
N ALA A 580 41.43 5.69 -3.61
CA ALA A 580 42.74 5.95 -3.03
C ALA A 580 42.95 7.45 -2.77
N ARG A 581 42.57 8.31 -3.72
CA ARG A 581 42.63 9.77 -3.56
C ARG A 581 41.71 10.27 -2.43
N ARG A 582 40.51 9.70 -2.30
CA ARG A 582 39.56 10.04 -1.22
C ARG A 582 40.08 9.62 0.16
N ALA A 583 40.60 8.40 0.27
CA ALA A 583 41.18 7.90 1.52
C ALA A 583 42.41 8.71 1.96
N ALA A 584 43.25 9.15 1.02
CA ALA A 584 44.44 9.95 1.31
C ALA A 584 44.13 11.39 1.76
N LYS A 585 43.05 12.00 1.25
CA LYS A 585 42.70 13.40 1.55
C LYS A 585 41.88 13.56 2.84
N GLY A 586 41.05 12.55 3.17
CA GLY A 586 40.08 12.63 4.27
C GLY A 586 38.80 13.40 3.87
N GLY A 587 37.71 13.15 4.60
CA GLY A 587 36.43 13.86 4.45
C GLY A 587 36.19 14.88 5.56
N PHE A 588 35.03 15.54 5.52
CA PHE A 588 34.57 16.44 6.58
C PHE A 588 33.50 15.74 7.43
N ALA A 589 33.77 15.58 8.72
CA ALA A 589 32.81 15.01 9.66
C ALA A 589 31.82 16.10 10.13
N TYR A 590 30.56 15.99 9.73
CA TYR A 590 29.51 16.92 10.12
C TYR A 590 29.10 16.67 11.58
N LYS A 591 28.92 17.74 12.36
CA LYS A 591 28.35 17.66 13.71
C LYS A 591 26.87 18.01 13.64
N ILE A 592 26.02 17.05 13.99
CA ILE A 592 24.57 17.20 13.86
C ILE A 592 23.99 17.69 15.18
N ASN A 593 23.28 18.83 15.14
CA ASN A 593 22.42 19.23 16.25
C ASN A 593 21.11 18.46 16.14
N MET A 594 20.92 17.47 17.02
CA MET A 594 19.78 16.56 16.95
C MET A 594 18.44 17.28 17.15
N HIS A 595 18.39 18.36 17.94
CA HIS A 595 17.16 19.12 18.16
C HIS A 595 16.71 19.83 16.89
N GLU A 596 17.61 20.59 16.25
CA GLU A 596 17.31 21.29 15.00
C GLU A 596 17.02 20.30 13.85
N TYR A 597 17.73 19.17 13.81
CA TYR A 597 17.46 18.12 12.84
C TYR A 597 16.08 17.47 13.06
N ALA A 598 15.69 17.21 14.30
CA ALA A 598 14.37 16.67 14.63
C ALA A 598 13.26 17.67 14.28
N GLU A 599 13.46 18.96 14.56
CA GLU A 599 12.53 20.01 14.15
C GLU A 599 12.37 20.05 12.63
N PHE A 600 13.48 20.05 11.89
CA PHE A 600 13.47 19.98 10.42
C PHE A 600 12.75 18.72 9.94
N ALA A 601 13.07 17.54 10.47
CA ALA A 601 12.45 16.28 10.10
C ALA A 601 10.94 16.27 10.39
N SER A 602 10.52 16.84 11.52
CA SER A 602 9.12 16.89 11.94
C SER A 602 8.23 17.73 11.01
N ALA A 603 8.80 18.70 10.30
CA ALA A 603 8.09 19.53 9.31
C ALA A 603 7.78 18.77 8.01
N PHE A 604 8.30 17.55 7.82
CA PHE A 604 7.90 16.69 6.72
C PHE A 604 6.47 16.16 6.96
N PRO A 605 5.52 16.38 6.02
CA PRO A 605 4.10 16.09 6.26
C PRO A 605 3.71 14.62 6.06
N PHE A 606 4.66 13.74 5.75
CA PHE A 606 4.43 12.31 5.49
C PHE A 606 5.27 11.44 6.45
N GLU A 607 4.81 10.24 6.76
CA GLU A 607 5.62 9.22 7.47
C GLU A 607 6.63 8.59 6.51
N GLU A 608 7.86 8.35 6.96
CA GLU A 608 8.89 7.71 6.18
C GLU A 608 8.67 6.19 6.13
N THR A 609 8.88 5.58 4.96
CA THR A 609 8.91 4.11 4.85
C THR A 609 10.16 3.54 5.52
N GLU A 610 10.14 2.25 5.88
CA GLU A 610 11.32 1.59 6.50
C GLU A 610 12.57 1.71 5.61
N ASP A 611 12.42 1.56 4.29
CA ASP A 611 13.54 1.71 3.35
C ASP A 611 13.99 3.18 3.20
N GLN A 612 13.06 4.13 3.28
CA GLN A 612 13.40 5.56 3.32
C GLN A 612 14.19 5.88 4.58
N GLN A 613 13.74 5.43 5.76
CA GLN A 613 14.42 5.67 7.02
C GLN A 613 15.83 5.06 7.00
N LYS A 614 15.98 3.82 6.54
CA LYS A 614 17.31 3.19 6.35
C LYS A 614 18.20 3.99 5.40
N ALA A 615 17.66 4.52 4.31
CA ALA A 615 18.42 5.34 3.38
C ALA A 615 18.85 6.68 4.01
N ILE A 616 17.97 7.31 4.79
CA ILE A 616 18.26 8.53 5.56
C ILE A 616 19.36 8.24 6.58
N ASP A 617 19.18 7.24 7.44
CA ASP A 617 20.14 6.89 8.49
C ASP A 617 21.53 6.60 7.91
N ALA A 618 21.59 5.89 6.78
CA ALA A 618 22.85 5.60 6.09
C ALA A 618 23.53 6.86 5.52
N VAL A 619 22.76 7.77 4.92
CA VAL A 619 23.31 9.06 4.41
C VAL A 619 23.80 9.92 5.56
N ILE A 620 23.02 10.03 6.63
CA ILE A 620 23.36 10.83 7.81
C ILE A 620 24.61 10.26 8.50
N SER A 621 24.69 8.94 8.68
CA SER A 621 25.85 8.28 9.24
C SER A 621 27.11 8.48 8.39
N ASP A 622 27.00 8.46 7.06
CA ASP A 622 28.14 8.74 6.18
C ASP A 622 28.63 10.18 6.34
N LEU A 623 27.74 11.15 6.52
CA LEU A 623 28.11 12.55 6.74
C LEU A 623 28.80 12.76 8.12
N GLU A 624 28.47 11.98 9.14
CA GLU A 624 29.16 12.10 10.43
C GLU A 624 30.60 11.56 10.40
N GLN A 625 30.97 10.77 9.39
CA GLN A 625 32.29 10.17 9.26
C GLN A 625 33.32 11.16 8.70
N ALA A 626 34.58 10.99 9.12
CA ALA A 626 35.72 11.71 8.54
C ALA A 626 36.15 11.20 7.15
N LYS A 627 35.25 10.50 6.43
CA LYS A 627 35.48 9.94 5.09
C LYS A 627 34.46 10.57 4.15
N ALA A 628 34.91 11.06 3.00
CA ALA A 628 33.99 11.63 2.02
C ALA A 628 33.00 10.57 1.50
N MET A 629 31.70 10.86 1.53
CA MET A 629 30.59 10.01 1.10
C MET A 629 30.47 9.89 -0.43
N ASP A 630 30.26 8.69 -0.99
CA ASP A 630 29.82 8.46 -2.38
C ASP A 630 28.67 7.46 -2.40
N ARG A 631 27.48 7.94 -2.10
CA ARG A 631 26.29 7.11 -1.98
C ARG A 631 25.34 7.29 -3.15
N VAL A 632 24.74 6.18 -3.59
CA VAL A 632 23.61 6.17 -4.52
C VAL A 632 22.35 5.80 -3.77
N VAL A 633 21.31 6.62 -3.91
CA VAL A 633 19.95 6.29 -3.47
C VAL A 633 19.13 5.97 -4.70
N CYS A 634 18.71 4.71 -4.79
CA CYS A 634 17.90 4.19 -5.88
C CYS A 634 16.48 3.92 -5.37
N GLY A 635 15.47 4.33 -6.10
CA GLY A 635 14.08 4.01 -5.77
C GLY A 635 13.16 4.60 -6.83
N ASP A 636 11.95 4.09 -7.00
CA ASP A 636 11.08 4.56 -8.09
C ASP A 636 10.66 6.05 -7.93
N VAL A 637 10.10 6.64 -8.97
CA VAL A 637 9.55 8.01 -8.94
C VAL A 637 8.51 8.11 -7.81
N GLY A 638 8.59 9.17 -7.00
CA GLY A 638 7.67 9.36 -5.87
C GLY A 638 8.00 8.55 -4.61
N PHE A 639 9.05 7.73 -4.59
CA PHE A 639 9.44 6.98 -3.38
C PHE A 639 10.25 7.82 -2.37
N GLY A 640 10.08 9.14 -2.35
CA GLY A 640 10.68 10.01 -1.33
C GLY A 640 12.20 10.24 -1.42
N LYS A 641 12.86 9.94 -2.56
CA LYS A 641 14.30 10.22 -2.78
C LYS A 641 14.69 11.68 -2.47
N THR A 642 13.80 12.61 -2.79
CA THR A 642 14.01 14.05 -2.55
C THR A 642 14.09 14.38 -1.06
N GLU A 643 13.34 13.70 -0.19
CA GLU A 643 13.39 13.95 1.25
C GLU A 643 14.74 13.51 1.83
N VAL A 644 15.30 12.40 1.35
CA VAL A 644 16.67 11.96 1.71
C VAL A 644 17.69 13.05 1.38
N ALA A 645 17.58 13.65 0.19
CA ALA A 645 18.46 14.74 -0.22
C ALA A 645 18.24 16.05 0.55
N MET A 646 17.00 16.37 0.92
CA MET A 646 16.68 17.54 1.73
C MET A 646 17.28 17.43 3.14
N ARG A 647 17.21 16.25 3.78
CA ARG A 647 17.84 16.01 5.09
C ARG A 647 19.37 16.10 5.04
N ALA A 648 19.98 15.52 4.01
CA ALA A 648 21.42 15.66 3.78
C ALA A 648 21.82 17.13 3.57
N THR A 649 21.02 17.88 2.80
CA THR A 649 21.22 19.32 2.56
C THR A 649 21.13 20.12 3.86
N PHE A 650 20.14 19.82 4.71
CA PHE A 650 19.98 20.48 6.00
C PHE A 650 21.21 20.29 6.89
N VAL A 651 21.70 19.05 7.03
CA VAL A 651 22.91 18.75 7.81
C VAL A 651 24.12 19.52 7.29
N ALA A 652 24.31 19.55 5.97
CA ALA A 652 25.44 20.25 5.38
C ALA A 652 25.35 21.78 5.52
N ALA A 653 24.18 22.35 5.23
CA ALA A 653 23.94 23.79 5.35
C ALA A 653 24.06 24.26 6.81
N ASN A 654 23.54 23.50 7.77
CA ASN A 654 23.63 23.82 9.19
C ASN A 654 25.08 23.82 9.71
N ALA A 655 25.97 23.03 9.08
CA ALA A 655 27.41 23.06 9.34
C ALA A 655 28.16 24.19 8.59
N ASN A 656 27.43 25.18 8.04
CA ASN A 656 27.97 26.28 7.23
C ASN A 656 28.74 25.80 5.99
N LYS A 657 28.32 24.67 5.39
CA LYS A 657 28.81 24.21 4.10
C LYS A 657 27.83 24.56 3.00
N GLN A 658 28.34 24.98 1.84
CA GLN A 658 27.51 25.19 0.66
C GLN A 658 27.08 23.84 0.09
N VAL A 659 25.85 23.78 -0.41
CA VAL A 659 25.26 22.59 -1.04
C VAL A 659 24.90 22.91 -2.49
N ALA A 660 25.31 22.04 -3.41
CA ALA A 660 24.97 22.16 -4.82
C ALA A 660 24.11 20.98 -5.28
N ILE A 661 22.95 21.27 -5.86
CA ILE A 661 22.02 20.27 -6.40
C ILE A 661 22.01 20.39 -7.91
N LEU A 662 22.51 19.35 -8.57
CA LEU A 662 22.63 19.24 -10.01
C LEU A 662 21.50 18.41 -10.60
N VAL A 663 20.78 19.01 -11.53
CA VAL A 663 19.63 18.38 -12.21
C VAL A 663 19.76 18.47 -13.73
N PRO A 664 19.22 17.52 -14.50
CA PRO A 664 19.49 17.44 -15.93
C PRO A 664 18.70 18.47 -16.75
N THR A 665 17.53 18.91 -16.26
CA THR A 665 16.63 19.81 -17.00
C THR A 665 16.32 21.07 -16.21
N THR A 666 15.96 22.14 -16.91
CA THR A 666 15.56 23.42 -16.29
C THR A 666 14.23 23.30 -15.54
N LEU A 667 13.34 22.40 -15.96
CA LEU A 667 12.08 22.13 -15.28
C LEU A 667 12.33 21.47 -13.91
N LEU A 668 13.18 20.45 -13.85
CA LEU A 668 13.58 19.85 -12.57
C LEU A 668 14.30 20.85 -11.68
N ALA A 669 15.09 21.77 -12.25
CA ALA A 669 15.74 22.82 -11.47
C ALA A 669 14.72 23.74 -10.82
N GLN A 670 13.66 24.11 -11.53
CA GLN A 670 12.59 24.93 -10.99
C GLN A 670 11.76 24.17 -9.94
N GLN A 671 11.46 22.88 -10.19
CA GLN A 671 10.71 22.03 -9.27
C GLN A 671 11.45 21.85 -7.95
N HIS A 672 12.74 21.47 -8.02
CA HIS A 672 13.58 21.39 -6.82
C HIS A 672 13.72 22.75 -6.15
N PHE A 673 13.91 23.84 -6.91
CA PHE A 673 14.00 25.18 -6.32
C PHE A 673 12.75 25.56 -5.52
N GLN A 674 11.56 25.29 -6.05
CA GLN A 674 10.31 25.56 -5.35
C GLN A 674 10.17 24.66 -4.11
N ASN A 675 10.37 23.35 -4.27
CA ASN A 675 10.26 22.38 -3.18
C ASN A 675 11.23 22.69 -2.02
N PHE A 676 12.48 23.05 -2.33
CA PHE A 676 13.46 23.44 -1.31
C PHE A 676 13.08 24.78 -0.68
N LYS A 677 12.61 25.76 -1.45
CA LYS A 677 12.19 27.04 -0.89
C LYS A 677 11.02 26.89 0.08
N ASP A 678 10.06 26.03 -0.24
CA ASP A 678 8.90 25.75 0.62
C ASP A 678 9.32 24.95 1.86
N ARG A 679 10.14 23.90 1.68
CA ARG A 679 10.61 23.02 2.76
C ARG A 679 11.50 23.73 3.79
N PHE A 680 12.29 24.69 3.34
CA PHE A 680 13.25 25.43 4.17
C PHE A 680 12.76 26.86 4.50
N ALA A 681 11.46 27.17 4.30
CA ALA A 681 10.92 28.51 4.48
C ALA A 681 11.12 29.09 5.90
N ASP A 682 11.10 28.21 6.90
CA ASP A 682 11.28 28.56 8.32
C ASP A 682 12.75 28.60 8.76
N TRP A 683 13.69 28.30 7.84
CA TRP A 683 15.11 28.21 8.13
C TRP A 683 15.89 29.38 7.50
N PRO A 684 16.95 29.88 8.16
CA PRO A 684 17.69 31.06 7.72
C PRO A 684 18.68 30.77 6.58
N PHE A 685 18.36 29.86 5.65
CA PHE A 685 19.23 29.52 4.52
C PHE A 685 18.86 30.29 3.26
N LYS A 686 19.88 30.80 2.56
CA LYS A 686 19.70 31.42 1.25
C LYS A 686 19.75 30.38 0.14
N ILE A 687 18.61 30.16 -0.49
CA ILE A 687 18.44 29.22 -1.60
C ILE A 687 18.31 30.00 -2.91
N GLU A 688 19.13 29.67 -3.91
CA GLU A 688 19.09 30.28 -5.24
C GLU A 688 19.03 29.21 -6.35
N SER A 689 18.64 29.63 -7.55
CA SER A 689 18.64 28.77 -8.74
C SER A 689 19.49 29.32 -9.89
N LEU A 690 20.18 28.42 -10.59
CA LEU A 690 20.96 28.74 -11.80
C LEU A 690 20.51 27.88 -13.00
N SER A 691 19.61 28.45 -13.80
CA SER A 691 19.02 27.80 -14.96
C SER A 691 19.03 28.70 -16.21
N ARG A 692 18.32 28.28 -17.27
CA ARG A 692 18.07 29.15 -18.44
C ARG A 692 16.99 30.18 -18.18
N PHE A 693 16.16 30.01 -17.16
CA PHE A 693 15.05 30.93 -16.84
C PHE A 693 15.51 32.19 -16.10
N ASN A 694 16.68 32.17 -15.46
CA ASN A 694 17.25 33.37 -14.85
C ASN A 694 17.83 34.30 -15.93
N SER A 695 17.64 35.61 -15.79
CA SER A 695 18.27 36.61 -16.68
C SER A 695 19.80 36.66 -16.51
N LYS A 696 20.54 37.20 -17.50
CA LYS A 696 22.02 37.34 -17.38
C LYS A 696 22.45 38.15 -16.16
N LYS A 697 21.67 39.17 -15.79
CA LYS A 697 21.92 40.00 -14.60
C LYS A 697 21.77 39.18 -13.32
N GLN A 698 20.69 38.41 -13.19
CA GLN A 698 20.46 37.51 -12.05
C GLN A 698 21.53 36.43 -11.97
N GLN A 699 21.91 35.81 -13.08
CA GLN A 699 22.97 34.80 -13.11
C GLN A 699 24.30 35.38 -12.60
N SER A 700 24.69 36.56 -13.09
CA SER A 700 25.95 37.21 -12.66
C SER A 700 25.94 37.55 -11.16
N GLN A 701 24.79 37.96 -10.64
CA GLN A 701 24.61 38.23 -9.21
C GLN A 701 24.71 36.94 -8.38
N VAL A 702 23.98 35.89 -8.74
CA VAL A 702 24.01 34.61 -8.02
C VAL A 702 25.41 34.01 -8.02
N ILE A 703 26.15 34.08 -9.14
CA ILE A 703 27.54 33.60 -9.23
C ILE A 703 28.46 34.39 -8.28
N ALA A 704 28.31 35.71 -8.23
CA ALA A 704 29.11 36.54 -7.32
C ALA A 704 28.77 36.27 -5.84
N GLU A 705 27.50 36.06 -5.52
CA GLU A 705 27.06 35.73 -4.16
C GLU A 705 27.48 34.32 -3.73
N LEU A 706 27.45 33.34 -4.65
CA LEU A 706 27.92 31.98 -4.42
C LEU A 706 29.42 31.95 -4.10
N LYS A 707 30.23 32.71 -4.85
CA LYS A 707 31.67 32.83 -4.62
C LYS A 707 32.02 33.50 -3.28
N ASN A 708 31.15 34.38 -2.79
CA ASN A 708 31.35 35.08 -1.51
C ASN A 708 30.70 34.36 -0.32
N GLY A 709 30.23 33.12 -0.50
CA GLY A 709 29.61 32.33 0.58
C GLY A 709 28.25 32.84 1.04
N LYS A 710 27.57 33.72 0.28
CA LYS A 710 26.25 34.26 0.66
C LYS A 710 25.07 33.36 0.29
N VAL A 711 25.29 32.40 -0.61
CA VAL A 711 24.29 31.41 -1.03
C VAL A 711 24.67 30.08 -0.39
N ASP A 712 23.77 29.55 0.44
CA ASP A 712 23.98 28.28 1.15
C ASP A 712 23.63 27.09 0.27
N ILE A 713 22.51 27.20 -0.47
CA ILE A 713 21.99 26.11 -1.31
C ILE A 713 21.79 26.63 -2.73
N ILE A 714 22.45 26.00 -3.71
CA ILE A 714 22.32 26.34 -5.12
C ILE A 714 21.76 25.16 -5.92
N ILE A 715 20.65 25.40 -6.62
CA ILE A 715 20.00 24.39 -7.46
C ILE A 715 20.20 24.78 -8.92
N GLY A 716 20.76 23.89 -9.74
CA GLY A 716 21.08 24.27 -11.09
C GLY A 716 21.29 23.13 -12.05
N THR A 717 21.32 23.51 -13.32
CA THR A 717 21.60 22.57 -14.41
C THR A 717 23.11 22.41 -14.61
N HIS A 718 23.53 21.75 -15.70
CA HIS A 718 24.91 21.68 -16.16
C HIS A 718 25.67 23.03 -16.21
N LYS A 719 24.98 24.17 -16.15
CA LYS A 719 25.61 25.49 -15.95
C LYS A 719 26.49 25.56 -14.69
N LEU A 720 26.14 24.87 -13.61
CA LEU A 720 26.94 24.83 -12.39
C LEU A 720 28.31 24.14 -12.58
N LEU A 721 28.51 23.44 -13.71
CA LEU A 721 29.75 22.76 -14.06
C LEU A 721 30.66 23.58 -14.98
N GLN A 722 30.24 24.80 -15.33
CA GLN A 722 31.06 25.68 -16.16
C GLN A 722 32.24 26.24 -15.36
N LYS A 723 33.36 26.52 -16.04
CA LYS A 723 34.64 26.90 -15.41
C LYS A 723 34.61 28.22 -14.63
N ASP A 724 33.60 29.04 -14.89
CA ASP A 724 33.35 30.34 -14.28
C ASP A 724 32.63 30.25 -12.92
N ILE A 725 32.18 29.06 -12.52
CA ILE A 725 31.55 28.81 -11.23
C ILE A 725 32.61 28.43 -10.20
N SER A 726 32.66 29.19 -9.10
CA SER A 726 33.53 28.94 -7.95
C SER A 726 32.70 29.01 -6.68
N PHE A 727 32.87 28.00 -5.83
CA PHE A 727 32.29 27.94 -4.49
C PHE A 727 33.28 28.50 -3.48
N ASP A 728 32.79 29.00 -2.35
CA ASP A 728 33.62 29.38 -1.20
C ASP A 728 33.96 28.13 -0.38
N ASN A 729 32.96 27.32 -0.03
CA ASN A 729 33.10 26.16 0.84
C ASN A 729 32.06 25.07 0.53
N LEU A 730 32.16 24.47 -0.66
CA LEU A 730 31.29 23.37 -1.07
C LEU A 730 31.53 22.12 -0.21
N GLY A 731 30.49 21.65 0.50
CA GLY A 731 30.56 20.45 1.33
C GLY A 731 29.77 19.27 0.79
N LEU A 732 28.64 19.51 0.12
CA LEU A 732 27.77 18.44 -0.41
C LEU A 732 27.36 18.72 -1.85
N LEU A 733 27.48 17.70 -2.69
CA LEU A 733 27.02 17.70 -4.07
C LEU A 733 25.95 16.62 -4.26
N ILE A 734 24.73 17.04 -4.60
CA ILE A 734 23.61 16.16 -4.89
C ILE A 734 23.39 16.11 -6.40
N ILE A 735 23.36 14.91 -6.97
CA ILE A 735 23.16 14.69 -8.41
C ILE A 735 21.87 13.91 -8.61
N ASP A 736 20.87 14.53 -9.22
CA ASP A 736 19.60 13.89 -9.55
C ASP A 736 19.61 13.39 -11.00
N GLU A 737 19.18 12.15 -11.21
CA GLU A 737 19.15 11.46 -12.50
C GLU A 737 20.47 11.55 -13.30
N GLU A 738 21.57 11.10 -12.68
CA GLU A 738 22.92 11.05 -13.26
C GLU A 738 22.95 10.44 -14.69
N HIS A 739 22.06 9.49 -14.99
CA HIS A 739 21.98 8.84 -16.29
C HIS A 739 21.70 9.82 -17.45
N ARG A 740 20.97 10.91 -17.20
CA ARG A 740 20.61 11.92 -18.21
C ARG A 740 21.72 12.92 -18.52
N PHE A 741 22.83 12.91 -17.79
CA PHE A 741 23.98 13.78 -18.06
C PHE A 741 24.91 13.19 -19.13
N GLY A 742 25.36 14.06 -20.05
CA GLY A 742 26.31 13.70 -21.11
C GLY A 742 27.71 13.37 -20.58
N VAL A 743 28.52 12.72 -21.44
CA VAL A 743 29.86 12.20 -21.09
C VAL A 743 30.80 13.30 -20.55
N LYS A 744 30.81 14.49 -21.17
CA LYS A 744 31.64 15.62 -20.72
C LYS A 744 31.29 16.10 -19.31
N HIS A 745 30.00 16.13 -18.96
CA HIS A 745 29.57 16.51 -17.61
C HIS A 745 29.99 15.45 -16.57
N LYS A 746 29.92 14.17 -16.95
CA LYS A 746 30.35 13.04 -16.10
C LYS A 746 31.85 13.08 -15.79
N GLU A 747 32.68 13.51 -16.72
CA GLU A 747 34.12 13.73 -16.45
C GLU A 747 34.37 14.88 -15.47
N GLN A 748 33.56 15.94 -15.51
CA GLN A 748 33.66 17.02 -14.53
C GLN A 748 33.22 16.57 -13.14
N PHE A 749 32.21 15.70 -13.04
CA PHE A 749 31.83 15.08 -11.75
C PHE A 749 32.99 14.32 -11.13
N LYS A 750 33.73 13.53 -11.93
CA LYS A 750 34.87 12.72 -11.46
C LYS A 750 35.90 13.52 -10.68
N ASN A 751 36.20 14.75 -11.12
CA ASN A 751 37.15 15.63 -10.43
C ASN A 751 36.61 16.10 -9.07
N LEU A 752 35.32 16.45 -9.00
CA LEU A 752 34.66 16.86 -7.75
C LEU A 752 34.49 15.69 -6.76
N ARG A 753 34.37 14.45 -7.26
CA ARG A 753 34.25 13.23 -6.43
C ARG A 753 35.43 12.99 -5.49
N ALA A 754 36.59 13.57 -5.78
CA ALA A 754 37.76 13.37 -4.92
C ALA A 754 37.74 14.27 -3.67
N GLU A 755 36.87 15.30 -3.63
CA GLU A 755 37.01 16.39 -2.65
C GLU A 755 35.74 16.67 -1.83
N VAL A 756 34.57 16.27 -2.32
CA VAL A 756 33.26 16.66 -1.77
C VAL A 756 32.41 15.40 -1.51
N ASP A 757 31.54 15.46 -0.50
CA ASP A 757 30.51 14.45 -0.27
C ASP A 757 29.52 14.42 -1.44
N ILE A 758 29.22 13.23 -1.96
CA ILE A 758 28.36 13.06 -3.13
C ILE A 758 27.20 12.13 -2.81
N LEU A 759 26.00 12.66 -3.05
CA LEU A 759 24.75 11.92 -3.03
C LEU A 759 24.16 11.86 -4.44
N THR A 760 24.02 10.66 -5.00
CA THR A 760 23.37 10.48 -6.30
C THR A 760 21.98 9.89 -6.12
N LEU A 761 20.96 10.53 -6.71
CA LEU A 761 19.59 10.04 -6.73
C LEU A 761 19.27 9.47 -8.11
N THR A 762 18.60 8.32 -8.18
CA THR A 762 18.09 7.81 -9.45
C THR A 762 16.83 6.97 -9.31
N ALA A 763 15.95 7.06 -10.31
CA ALA A 763 14.78 6.19 -10.41
C ALA A 763 15.11 4.75 -10.81
N THR A 764 16.14 4.55 -11.64
CA THR A 764 16.46 3.25 -12.22
C THR A 764 17.83 2.77 -11.74
N PRO A 765 17.95 1.55 -11.19
CA PRO A 765 19.25 1.00 -10.88
C PRO A 765 19.98 0.76 -12.20
N ILE A 766 20.92 1.64 -12.55
CA ILE A 766 21.76 1.47 -13.74
C ILE A 766 22.56 0.16 -13.53
N PRO A 767 22.44 -0.87 -14.40
CA PRO A 767 23.05 -2.19 -14.15
C PRO A 767 24.56 -2.16 -13.84
N ARG A 768 25.25 -1.19 -14.43
CA ARG A 768 26.67 -0.92 -14.16
C ARG A 768 26.93 -0.37 -12.75
N THR A 769 26.08 0.54 -12.28
CA THR A 769 26.13 1.09 -10.92
C THR A 769 25.76 0.03 -9.89
N LEU A 770 24.74 -0.80 -10.19
CA LEU A 770 24.36 -1.95 -9.36
C LEU A 770 25.52 -2.95 -9.21
N ASN A 771 26.16 -3.34 -10.32
CA ASN A 771 27.34 -4.23 -10.28
C ASN A 771 28.53 -3.63 -9.51
N MET A 772 28.74 -2.32 -9.59
CA MET A 772 29.80 -1.63 -8.83
C MET A 772 29.50 -1.59 -7.33
N SER A 773 28.24 -1.42 -6.96
CA SER A 773 27.80 -1.48 -5.56
C SER A 773 27.87 -2.88 -4.98
N LEU A 774 27.50 -3.90 -5.77
CA LEU A 774 27.63 -5.32 -5.39
C LEU A 774 29.09 -5.75 -5.17
N ALA A 775 30.05 -5.08 -5.81
CA ALA A 775 31.48 -5.29 -5.60
C ALA A 775 32.06 -4.48 -4.41
N GLY A 776 31.22 -3.79 -3.63
CA GLY A 776 31.65 -2.98 -2.48
C GLY A 776 32.37 -1.68 -2.85
N MET A 777 32.32 -1.28 -4.13
CA MET A 777 33.04 -0.09 -4.62
C MET A 777 32.20 1.19 -4.57
N ARG A 778 30.88 1.11 -4.32
CA ARG A 778 30.01 2.28 -4.17
C ARG A 778 28.84 1.96 -3.25
N ASP A 779 28.65 2.76 -2.22
CA ASP A 779 27.57 2.54 -1.26
C ASP A 779 26.21 2.79 -1.91
N LEU A 780 25.27 1.85 -1.73
CA LEU A 780 23.94 1.88 -2.35
C LEU A 780 22.86 1.71 -1.29
N SER A 781 21.90 2.62 -1.30
CA SER A 781 20.64 2.49 -0.55
C SER A 781 19.50 2.31 -1.53
N ILE A 782 18.72 1.25 -1.38
CA ILE A 782 17.56 0.96 -2.22
C ILE A 782 16.29 1.28 -1.43
N ILE A 783 15.43 2.11 -2.01
CA ILE A 783 14.08 2.39 -1.54
C ILE A 783 13.15 1.59 -2.46
N ALA A 784 12.73 0.41 -1.99
CA ALA A 784 11.88 -0.51 -2.76
C ALA A 784 10.41 -0.42 -2.37
N SER A 785 10.14 -0.04 -1.11
CA SER A 785 8.80 0.11 -0.58
C SER A 785 8.13 1.40 -1.11
N PRO A 786 7.03 1.31 -1.88
CA PRO A 786 6.27 2.49 -2.26
C PRO A 786 5.64 3.17 -1.04
N PRO A 787 5.41 4.49 -1.07
CA PRO A 787 4.49 5.13 -0.15
C PRO A 787 3.11 4.49 -0.26
N THR A 788 2.41 4.38 0.87
CA THR A 788 1.23 3.54 1.11
C THR A 788 0.02 3.74 0.19
N GLN A 789 -0.08 4.87 -0.52
CA GLN A 789 -1.17 5.16 -1.46
C GLN A 789 -0.94 4.65 -2.90
N ARG A 790 0.19 4.00 -3.19
CA ARG A 790 0.51 3.58 -4.56
C ARG A 790 0.11 2.13 -4.80
N HIS A 791 -0.99 1.93 -5.51
CA HIS A 791 -1.37 0.63 -6.06
C HIS A 791 -0.44 0.24 -7.21
N ALA A 792 -0.28 -1.07 -7.45
CA ALA A 792 0.36 -1.54 -8.67
C ALA A 792 -0.42 -1.01 -9.87
N ILE A 793 0.26 -0.27 -10.75
CA ILE A 793 -0.36 0.30 -11.94
C ILE A 793 -0.68 -0.85 -12.90
N LYS A 794 -1.97 -1.17 -13.04
CA LYS A 794 -2.43 -2.03 -14.15
C LYS A 794 -2.21 -1.25 -15.44
N THR A 795 -1.25 -1.70 -16.24
CA THR A 795 -0.92 -1.05 -17.52
C THR A 795 -1.69 -1.75 -18.63
N PHE A 796 -2.45 -0.96 -19.39
CA PHE A 796 -3.17 -1.42 -20.57
C PHE A 796 -2.52 -0.80 -21.80
N VAL A 797 -2.49 -1.55 -22.89
CA VAL A 797 -2.08 -1.07 -24.21
C VAL A 797 -3.30 -1.22 -25.10
N SER A 798 -3.93 -0.09 -25.42
CA SER A 798 -5.08 0.00 -26.31
C SER A 798 -4.78 0.97 -27.46
N GLU A 799 -5.56 0.87 -28.54
CA GLU A 799 -5.65 1.98 -29.48
C GLU A 799 -6.30 3.19 -28.79
N TRP A 800 -5.94 4.39 -29.23
CA TRP A 800 -6.49 5.63 -28.69
C TRP A 800 -7.96 5.76 -29.10
N ASP A 801 -8.86 5.90 -28.14
CA ASP A 801 -10.28 6.13 -28.37
C ASP A 801 -10.70 7.45 -27.70
N ASP A 802 -11.43 8.28 -28.44
CA ASP A 802 -11.93 9.60 -27.99
C ASP A 802 -13.32 9.49 -27.32
N GLN A 803 -13.90 8.29 -27.24
CA GLN A 803 -15.24 8.02 -26.70
C GLN A 803 -15.34 8.08 -25.17
#